data_AF-A0A1S3XER5-F1
#
_entry.id   AF-A0A1S3XER5-F1
#
_cell.length_a   1.000
_cell.length_b   1.000
_cell.length_c   1.000
_cell.angle_alpha   90.00
_cell.angle_beta   90.00
_cell.angle_gamma   90.00
#
_symmetry.space_group_name_H-M   'P 1'
#
loop_
_entity.id
_entity.type
_entity.pdbx_description
1 polymer ?
#
loop_
_entity_poly.entity_id
_entity_poly.type
_entity_poly.pdbx_seq_one_letter_code
_entity_poly.pdbx_strand_id
1 'polypeptide(L)'
;MGNAAVLNNTSTSTAQNIWCYDPEDVSSNGYKVRNPLKFPAPLMVFQLSVISLTSLLIDAGLKPLGQPSLVAQVLGGIVFGPSVLGHLESVRETMFPTRGVMALETAATFGVLFNLFVIGVECDSKRMFRPGKKAIIISVTVMFTSLGSTMALAMLIKHFIVLDPLLAKALPIVAASQCVIGFPNVCSLLKEMQLLNTDQGRLATSSAMFCDIIGLTLASVGFIKLQLEKEHTVAQKMGSILSPLILVIFTVFSIRPAIKKTLRLRPEGKPVGENYFVCVLILALLYILTAETIGQHYLFGSLVLGMAIPEGPPLGAALIRKLHYPVGKVLYPVFLTTSGLKTDIFTIHFKSLWVIALLVLFGVLVKIVIMMIITRYTGLTIQDSVILGLMLNARGICDVVFFNLWRVSKALSDEQFAVAIMLSVVSVMVVITPLIRFLIRALEQQAPTMRRTIQHSKPDSELRILVCVHDLQSVPTMVNLLEASNATEQSPVGVIALVLIELVGRAAPLLITHNHSQGAIPQDASISLQIINALRQYELAFESCVTLQPFTDITHYELMPEDISRLALDQNATIAILPFHKHWEIDGSIGTVSRAIQTINTKILRKAPCSVGILVDRGILKGSMATLSNQGNIYHVAVVYIGGPDDAESLAYGARMARHKNVSITIIRFLMFGYDNARERKLDNSLIEAVRYENSTNENFVYEEHVTRDGVGLSASLRGLENRFDLIVVGRHHEDSPLLVGLGAWSECPELGVVGDFLASADIGLTASILVVQQQRIRGKLMSRTMKPVVNNQDGQYPDMNNAINNGISTPRVSVSSDHPRWEITIDRTN
;
A
#
# COMPACT_ATOMS: atom_id res chain seq x y z
N MET A 1 26.46 -46.57 -10.83
CA MET A 1 27.07 -45.55 -11.70
C MET A 1 26.12 -45.39 -12.89
N GLY A 2 25.64 -44.17 -13.16
CA GLY A 2 24.83 -43.90 -14.36
C GLY A 2 25.78 -43.34 -15.40
N ASN A 3 25.90 -44.00 -16.54
CA ASN A 3 26.91 -43.71 -17.56
C ASN A 3 26.61 -42.39 -18.26
N ALA A 4 27.18 -41.29 -17.79
CA ALA A 4 27.50 -40.16 -18.65
C ALA A 4 28.82 -40.52 -19.36
N ALA A 5 28.74 -40.93 -20.62
CA ALA A 5 29.94 -41.11 -21.43
C ALA A 5 30.41 -39.73 -21.91
N VAL A 6 31.53 -39.25 -21.37
CA VAL A 6 32.22 -38.06 -21.89
C VAL A 6 33.05 -38.51 -23.09
N LEU A 7 32.56 -38.27 -24.30
CA LEU A 7 33.32 -38.47 -25.53
C LEU A 7 34.26 -37.28 -25.74
N ASN A 8 35.52 -37.41 -25.31
CA ASN A 8 36.58 -36.45 -25.65
C ASN A 8 37.02 -36.71 -27.09
N ASN A 9 36.58 -35.85 -28.02
CA ASN A 9 37.03 -35.91 -29.40
C ASN A 9 38.42 -35.26 -29.50
N THR A 10 39.47 -36.08 -29.63
CA THR A 10 40.85 -35.63 -29.86
C THR A 10 41.04 -35.22 -31.32
N SER A 11 40.56 -34.03 -31.69
CA SER A 11 41.03 -33.31 -32.89
C SER A 11 40.65 -31.84 -32.80
N THR A 12 41.63 -31.00 -32.45
CA THR A 12 41.74 -29.55 -32.73
C THR A 12 40.50 -28.64 -32.58
N SER A 13 40.58 -27.80 -31.53
CA SER A 13 39.76 -26.62 -31.20
C SER A 13 38.35 -26.84 -30.63
N THR A 14 38.20 -26.44 -29.36
CA THR A 14 37.00 -26.46 -28.49
C THR A 14 36.49 -27.85 -28.09
N ALA A 15 36.98 -28.38 -26.96
CA ALA A 15 36.37 -29.51 -26.27
C ALA A 15 34.95 -29.12 -25.81
N GLN A 16 33.93 -29.54 -26.57
CA GLN A 16 32.54 -29.49 -26.10
C GLN A 16 32.28 -30.75 -25.28
N ASN A 17 32.02 -30.59 -23.98
CA ASN A 17 31.55 -31.69 -23.14
C ASN A 17 30.13 -32.09 -23.60
N ILE A 18 30.01 -33.22 -24.28
CA ILE A 18 28.73 -33.78 -24.70
C ILE A 18 28.19 -34.61 -23.53
N TRP A 19 27.01 -34.25 -23.03
CA TRP A 19 26.31 -34.96 -21.96
C TRP A 19 25.14 -35.74 -22.56
N CYS A 20 25.21 -37.08 -22.55
CA CYS A 20 24.12 -37.95 -22.98
C CYS A 20 23.25 -38.36 -21.78
N TYR A 21 21.93 -38.24 -21.91
CA TYR A 21 20.96 -38.63 -20.90
C TYR A 21 20.00 -39.67 -21.46
N ASP A 22 19.62 -40.63 -20.62
CA ASP A 22 18.59 -41.62 -20.96
C ASP A 22 17.20 -40.95 -20.87
N PRO A 23 16.42 -40.90 -21.96
CA PRO A 23 15.09 -40.29 -21.96
C PRO A 23 14.07 -41.04 -21.11
N GLU A 24 14.31 -42.31 -20.73
CA GLU A 24 13.36 -43.11 -19.93
C GLU A 24 13.45 -42.83 -18.42
N ASP A 25 14.56 -42.26 -17.93
CA ASP A 25 14.83 -41.99 -16.51
C ASP A 25 14.21 -40.64 -16.05
N VAL A 26 12.88 -40.48 -16.16
CA VAL A 26 12.17 -39.26 -15.71
C VAL A 26 11.78 -39.33 -14.22
N SER A 27 11.37 -40.51 -13.74
CA SER A 27 10.85 -40.72 -12.38
C SER A 27 11.62 -41.80 -11.63
N SER A 28 11.72 -41.67 -10.30
CA SER A 28 12.43 -42.63 -9.46
C SER A 28 11.49 -43.69 -8.93
N ASN A 29 11.88 -44.97 -8.98
CA ASN A 29 11.21 -46.09 -8.30
C ASN A 29 11.45 -46.11 -6.78
N GLY A 30 11.57 -44.93 -6.15
CA GLY A 30 11.88 -44.74 -4.73
C GLY A 30 13.36 -44.91 -4.34
N TYR A 31 13.72 -44.37 -3.17
CA TYR A 31 15.10 -44.32 -2.64
C TYR A 31 15.74 -45.72 -2.48
N LYS A 32 14.93 -46.76 -2.27
CA LYS A 32 15.40 -48.14 -2.08
C LYS A 32 16.03 -48.74 -3.35
N VAL A 33 15.74 -48.20 -4.54
CA VAL A 33 16.21 -48.74 -5.82
C VAL A 33 17.35 -47.89 -6.39
N ARG A 34 17.18 -46.57 -6.42
CA ARG A 34 18.18 -45.60 -6.90
C ARG A 34 18.03 -44.28 -6.14
N ASN A 35 19.10 -43.48 -6.08
CA ASN A 35 19.02 -42.12 -5.52
C ASN A 35 18.05 -41.27 -6.37
N PRO A 36 16.94 -40.77 -5.81
CA PRO A 36 15.91 -40.03 -6.55
C PRO A 36 16.42 -38.72 -7.16
N LEU A 37 17.46 -38.10 -6.57
CA LEU A 37 18.10 -36.89 -7.11
C LEU A 37 18.83 -37.13 -8.43
N LYS A 38 18.97 -38.40 -8.85
CA LYS A 38 19.50 -38.73 -10.17
C LYS A 38 18.46 -38.58 -11.29
N PHE A 39 17.20 -38.39 -10.96
CA PHE A 39 16.12 -38.24 -11.92
C PHE A 39 15.69 -36.77 -12.03
N PRO A 40 15.38 -36.24 -13.23
CA PRO A 40 15.07 -34.82 -13.42
C PRO A 40 13.87 -34.33 -12.60
N ALA A 41 12.78 -35.11 -12.50
CA ALA A 41 11.56 -34.64 -11.83
C ALA A 41 11.71 -34.54 -10.30
N PRO A 42 12.20 -35.57 -9.56
CA PRO A 42 12.44 -35.45 -8.13
C PRO A 42 13.51 -34.40 -7.79
N LEU A 43 14.54 -34.27 -8.64
CA LEU A 43 15.57 -33.25 -8.49
C LEU A 43 14.98 -31.84 -8.61
N MET A 44 14.12 -31.59 -9.59
CA MET A 44 13.47 -30.30 -9.76
C MET A 44 12.58 -29.95 -8.56
N VAL A 45 11.77 -30.90 -8.06
CA VAL A 45 10.93 -30.67 -6.87
C VAL A 45 11.79 -30.35 -5.65
N PHE A 46 12.91 -31.07 -5.47
CA PHE A 46 13.86 -30.81 -4.41
C PHE A 46 14.50 -29.41 -4.53
N GLN A 47 14.98 -29.04 -5.73
CA GLN A 47 15.56 -27.73 -6.02
C GLN A 47 14.56 -26.60 -5.74
N LEU A 48 13.32 -26.71 -6.23
CA LEU A 48 12.25 -25.75 -5.98
C LEU A 48 11.98 -25.59 -4.48
N SER A 49 11.91 -26.72 -3.74
CA SER A 49 11.66 -26.72 -2.29
C SER A 49 12.78 -26.00 -1.53
N VAL A 50 14.03 -26.32 -1.85
CA VAL A 50 15.21 -25.73 -1.20
C VAL A 50 15.33 -24.24 -1.51
N ILE A 51 15.14 -23.85 -2.78
CA ILE A 51 15.18 -22.45 -3.23
C ILE A 51 14.08 -21.61 -2.55
N SER A 52 12.85 -22.12 -2.50
CA SER A 52 11.74 -21.41 -1.86
C SER A 52 11.98 -21.28 -0.35
N LEU A 53 12.46 -22.33 0.32
CA LEU A 53 12.73 -22.31 1.75
C LEU A 53 13.80 -21.28 2.12
N THR A 54 14.94 -21.26 1.42
CA THR A 54 16.00 -20.29 1.71
C THR A 54 15.59 -18.87 1.39
N SER A 55 14.85 -18.66 0.30
CA SER A 55 14.35 -17.32 -0.05
C SER A 55 13.43 -16.78 1.03
N LEU A 56 12.55 -17.62 1.60
CA LEU A 56 11.69 -17.26 2.73
C LEU A 56 12.48 -16.93 4.00
N LEU A 57 13.52 -17.69 4.31
CA LEU A 57 14.36 -17.45 5.49
C LEU A 57 15.15 -16.13 5.37
N ILE A 58 15.72 -15.86 4.19
CA ILE A 58 16.44 -14.60 3.94
C ILE A 58 15.46 -13.42 3.94
N ASP A 59 14.28 -13.56 3.32
CA ASP A 59 13.24 -12.52 3.34
C ASP A 59 12.79 -12.21 4.77
N ALA A 60 12.55 -13.24 5.59
CA ALA A 60 12.22 -13.06 7.00
C ALA A 60 13.30 -12.33 7.80
N GLY A 61 14.58 -12.59 7.50
CA GLY A 61 15.72 -11.92 8.14
C GLY A 61 15.95 -10.48 7.65
N LEU A 62 15.62 -10.17 6.40
CA LEU A 62 15.80 -8.85 5.79
C LEU A 62 14.58 -7.92 5.94
N LYS A 63 13.40 -8.47 6.23
CA LYS A 63 12.16 -7.73 6.48
C LYS A 63 12.27 -6.67 7.58
N PRO A 64 12.95 -6.89 8.73
CA PRO A 64 13.16 -5.86 9.76
C PRO A 64 14.01 -4.69 9.26
N LEU A 65 14.96 -4.95 8.35
CA LEU A 65 15.79 -3.92 7.71
C LEU A 65 15.02 -3.14 6.63
N GLY A 66 13.80 -3.58 6.32
CA GLY A 66 12.96 -2.92 5.34
C GLY A 66 13.35 -3.19 3.89
N GLN A 67 14.12 -4.24 3.64
CA GLN A 67 14.60 -4.56 2.31
C GLN A 67 13.51 -5.23 1.45
N PRO A 68 13.50 -4.95 0.13
CA PRO A 68 12.55 -5.57 -0.79
C PRO A 68 12.75 -7.07 -0.97
N SER A 69 11.67 -7.81 -1.25
CA SER A 69 11.71 -9.27 -1.41
C SER A 69 12.61 -9.73 -2.58
N LEU A 70 12.71 -8.90 -3.61
CA LEU A 70 13.64 -9.06 -4.73
C LEU A 70 15.09 -9.29 -4.26
N VAL A 71 15.56 -8.47 -3.31
CA VAL A 71 16.93 -8.53 -2.80
C VAL A 71 17.17 -9.86 -2.10
N ALA A 72 16.21 -10.30 -1.26
CA ALA A 72 16.28 -11.57 -0.57
C ALA A 72 16.36 -12.77 -1.53
N GLN A 73 15.57 -12.75 -2.61
CA GLN A 73 15.50 -13.85 -3.57
C GLN A 73 16.75 -13.97 -4.45
N VAL A 74 17.32 -12.82 -4.88
CA VAL A 74 18.61 -12.80 -5.62
C VAL A 74 19.76 -13.24 -4.71
N LEU A 75 19.81 -12.76 -3.46
CA LEU A 75 20.80 -13.20 -2.47
C LEU A 75 20.68 -14.70 -2.18
N GLY A 76 19.46 -15.24 -2.08
CA GLY A 76 19.23 -16.67 -1.96
C GLY A 76 19.82 -17.47 -3.12
N GLY A 77 19.79 -16.92 -4.34
CA GLY A 77 20.47 -17.50 -5.50
C GLY A 77 21.98 -17.49 -5.38
N ILE A 78 22.55 -16.36 -4.95
CA ILE A 78 24.00 -16.20 -4.77
C ILE A 78 24.53 -17.17 -3.70
N VAL A 79 23.75 -17.45 -2.65
CA VAL A 79 24.09 -18.44 -1.62
C VAL A 79 24.23 -19.85 -2.19
N PHE A 80 23.40 -20.23 -3.17
CA PHE A 80 23.56 -21.50 -3.88
C PHE A 80 24.55 -21.43 -5.05
N GLY A 81 24.89 -20.22 -5.48
CA GLY A 81 25.86 -19.94 -6.53
C GLY A 81 27.28 -20.43 -6.23
N PRO A 82 28.17 -20.40 -7.23
CA PRO A 82 29.60 -20.72 -7.07
C PRO A 82 30.30 -19.82 -6.04
N SER A 83 29.68 -18.69 -5.70
CA SER A 83 30.16 -17.73 -4.69
C SER A 83 30.11 -18.26 -3.25
N VAL A 84 29.25 -19.24 -2.93
CA VAL A 84 29.10 -19.74 -1.54
C VAL A 84 28.99 -21.28 -1.52
N LEU A 85 27.77 -21.85 -1.51
CA LEU A 85 27.59 -23.31 -1.38
C LEU A 85 28.00 -24.05 -2.66
N GLY A 86 27.81 -23.44 -3.83
CA GLY A 86 28.20 -24.00 -5.12
C GLY A 86 29.71 -24.02 -5.36
N HIS A 87 30.52 -23.45 -4.45
CA HIS A 87 31.97 -23.58 -4.46
C HIS A 87 32.42 -25.03 -4.19
N LEU A 88 31.65 -25.75 -3.36
CA LEU A 88 31.88 -27.16 -3.10
C LEU A 88 31.36 -27.98 -4.29
N GLU A 89 32.27 -28.57 -5.05
CA GLU A 89 31.96 -29.36 -6.25
C GLU A 89 30.93 -30.47 -5.97
N SER A 90 31.03 -31.14 -4.80
CA SER A 90 30.06 -32.14 -4.36
C SER A 90 28.64 -31.58 -4.21
N VAL A 91 28.48 -30.37 -3.69
CA VAL A 91 27.16 -29.72 -3.53
C VAL A 91 26.63 -29.28 -4.89
N ARG A 92 27.49 -28.71 -5.75
CA ARG A 92 27.13 -28.29 -7.10
C ARG A 92 26.66 -29.45 -7.96
N GLU A 93 27.40 -30.55 -8.00
CA GLU A 93 27.06 -31.72 -8.82
C GLU A 93 25.84 -32.49 -8.28
N THR A 94 25.64 -32.49 -6.95
CA THR A 94 24.52 -33.21 -6.33
C THR A 94 23.22 -32.40 -6.35
N MET A 95 23.26 -31.12 -5.95
CA MET A 95 22.07 -30.27 -5.84
C MET A 95 21.73 -29.52 -7.13
N PHE A 96 22.72 -29.10 -7.92
CA PHE A 96 22.51 -28.29 -9.13
C PHE A 96 23.29 -28.82 -10.35
N PRO A 97 23.12 -30.10 -10.74
CA PRO A 97 23.72 -30.60 -11.98
C PRO A 97 23.10 -29.91 -13.20
N THR A 98 23.86 -29.83 -14.30
CA THR A 98 23.50 -29.11 -15.53
C THR A 98 22.09 -29.44 -16.05
N ARG A 99 21.69 -30.72 -16.00
CA ARG A 99 20.32 -31.16 -16.37
C ARG A 99 19.21 -30.56 -15.51
N GLY A 100 19.45 -30.44 -14.20
CA GLY A 100 18.48 -29.86 -13.27
C GLY A 100 18.37 -28.36 -13.50
N VAL A 101 19.51 -27.70 -13.76
CA VAL A 101 19.56 -26.27 -14.09
C VAL A 101 18.75 -25.96 -15.35
N MET A 102 18.81 -26.78 -16.41
CA MET A 102 17.99 -26.55 -17.62
C MET A 102 16.48 -26.68 -17.36
N ALA A 103 16.06 -27.69 -16.59
CA ALA A 103 14.65 -27.85 -16.21
C ALA A 103 14.19 -26.68 -15.32
N LEU A 104 15.04 -26.25 -14.39
CA LEU A 104 14.79 -25.14 -13.49
C LEU A 104 14.71 -23.80 -14.24
N GLU A 105 15.58 -23.58 -15.24
CA GLU A 105 15.53 -22.41 -16.13
C GLU A 105 14.24 -22.36 -16.95
N THR A 106 13.76 -23.51 -17.41
CA THR A 106 12.46 -23.60 -18.11
C THR A 106 11.33 -23.19 -17.17
N ALA A 107 11.29 -23.72 -15.94
CA ALA A 107 10.30 -23.34 -14.94
C ALA A 107 10.39 -21.85 -14.55
N ALA A 108 11.60 -21.34 -14.37
CA ALA A 108 11.87 -19.92 -14.11
C ALA A 108 11.37 -19.01 -15.24
N THR A 109 11.53 -19.44 -16.49
CA THR A 109 11.06 -18.69 -17.67
C THR A 109 9.53 -18.57 -17.67
N PHE A 110 8.80 -19.65 -17.36
CA PHE A 110 7.35 -19.59 -17.14
C PHE A 110 6.97 -18.68 -15.97
N GLY A 111 7.76 -18.68 -14.90
CA GLY A 111 7.58 -17.77 -13.76
C GLY A 111 7.61 -16.30 -14.16
N VAL A 112 8.67 -15.86 -14.87
CA VAL A 112 8.78 -14.47 -15.36
C VAL A 112 7.69 -14.15 -16.35
N LEU A 113 7.42 -15.07 -17.28
CA LEU A 113 6.39 -14.91 -18.29
C LEU A 113 5.04 -14.60 -17.64
N PHE A 114 4.55 -15.45 -16.73
CA PHE A 114 3.27 -15.21 -16.07
C PHE A 114 3.32 -14.04 -15.10
N ASN A 115 4.47 -13.74 -14.49
CA ASN A 115 4.60 -12.58 -13.62
C ASN A 115 4.47 -11.27 -14.40
N LEU A 116 5.12 -11.14 -15.57
CA LEU A 116 4.94 -9.97 -16.45
C LEU A 116 3.52 -9.87 -17.01
N PHE A 117 2.86 -11.01 -17.28
CA PHE A 117 1.45 -11.02 -17.63
C PHE A 117 0.60 -10.42 -16.50
N VAL A 118 0.77 -10.91 -15.27
CA VAL A 118 0.07 -10.40 -14.07
C VAL A 118 0.32 -8.92 -13.87
N ILE A 119 1.57 -8.45 -13.97
CA ILE A 119 1.91 -7.02 -13.88
C ILE A 119 1.23 -6.21 -14.99
N GLY A 120 1.14 -6.77 -16.21
CA GLY A 120 0.39 -6.16 -17.31
C GLY A 120 -1.11 -6.04 -16.99
N VAL A 121 -1.71 -7.06 -16.36
CA VAL A 121 -3.13 -7.03 -15.93
C VAL A 121 -3.36 -6.02 -14.81
N GLU A 122 -2.41 -5.86 -13.90
CA GLU A 122 -2.46 -4.87 -12.82
C GLU A 122 -2.29 -3.43 -13.36
N CYS A 123 -1.71 -3.24 -14.55
CA CYS A 123 -1.40 -1.93 -15.12
C CYS A 123 -2.64 -1.17 -15.63
N ASP A 124 -2.81 0.08 -15.17
CA ASP A 124 -3.81 1.00 -15.71
C ASP A 124 -3.39 1.48 -17.10
N SER A 125 -3.86 0.75 -18.12
CA SER A 125 -3.68 1.09 -19.52
C SER A 125 -4.06 2.52 -19.87
N LYS A 126 -5.09 3.11 -19.24
CA LYS A 126 -5.52 4.48 -19.57
C LYS A 126 -4.47 5.49 -19.08
N ARG A 127 -4.02 5.36 -17.83
CA ARG A 127 -2.96 6.21 -17.25
C ARG A 127 -1.63 6.07 -17.98
N MET A 128 -1.35 4.88 -18.51
CA MET A 128 -0.15 4.64 -19.32
C MET A 128 -0.18 5.40 -20.67
N PHE A 129 -1.31 5.43 -21.38
CA PHE A 129 -1.44 6.13 -22.67
C PHE A 129 -1.79 7.62 -22.56
N ARG A 130 -2.36 8.06 -21.43
CA ARG A 130 -2.70 9.46 -21.15
C ARG A 130 -2.18 9.90 -19.78
N PRO A 131 -0.85 9.91 -19.58
CA PRO A 131 -0.26 10.37 -18.32
C PRO A 131 -0.44 11.88 -18.13
N GLY A 132 -0.43 12.32 -16.87
CA GLY A 132 -0.48 13.75 -16.54
C GLY A 132 0.77 14.50 -17.05
N LYS A 133 0.63 15.81 -17.31
CA LYS A 133 1.71 16.66 -17.85
C LYS A 133 3.02 16.54 -17.04
N LYS A 134 2.94 16.51 -15.71
CA LYS A 134 4.11 16.37 -14.82
C LYS A 134 4.84 15.04 -15.05
N ALA A 135 4.10 13.94 -15.20
CA ALA A 135 4.67 12.61 -15.43
C ALA A 135 5.38 12.49 -16.80
N ILE A 136 4.82 13.12 -17.83
CA ILE A 136 5.45 13.19 -19.17
C ILE A 136 6.79 13.93 -19.09
N ILE A 137 6.80 15.11 -18.47
CA ILE A 137 8.01 15.93 -18.32
C ILE A 137 9.08 15.14 -17.56
N ILE A 138 8.71 14.51 -16.43
CA ILE A 138 9.65 13.71 -15.62
C ILE A 138 10.21 12.55 -16.45
N SER A 139 9.36 11.75 -17.07
CA SER A 139 9.79 10.57 -17.83
C SER A 139 10.72 10.93 -19.00
N VAL A 140 10.33 11.88 -19.86
CA VAL A 140 11.12 12.27 -21.03
C VAL A 140 12.45 12.89 -20.59
N THR A 141 12.42 13.87 -19.68
CA THR A 141 13.63 14.57 -19.26
C THR A 141 14.59 13.62 -18.53
N VAL A 142 14.12 12.82 -17.57
CA VAL A 142 14.99 11.88 -16.82
C VAL A 142 15.58 10.82 -17.74
N MET A 143 14.79 10.20 -18.62
CA MET A 143 15.27 9.10 -19.47
C MET A 143 16.33 9.57 -20.47
N PHE A 144 16.08 10.65 -21.22
CA PHE A 144 17.04 11.12 -22.24
C PHE A 144 18.29 11.74 -21.61
N THR A 145 18.17 12.47 -20.51
CA THR A 145 19.35 13.05 -19.82
C THR A 145 20.19 11.95 -19.16
N SER A 146 19.56 10.96 -18.54
CA SER A 146 20.26 9.80 -17.97
C SER A 146 20.97 9.00 -19.05
N LEU A 147 20.31 8.72 -20.18
CA LEU A 147 20.92 8.03 -21.32
C LEU A 147 22.11 8.80 -21.89
N GLY A 148 21.94 10.09 -22.18
CA GLY A 148 22.98 10.92 -22.77
C GLY A 148 24.21 11.05 -21.86
N SER A 149 24.00 11.34 -20.58
CA SER A 149 25.09 11.54 -19.61
C SER A 149 25.84 10.25 -19.29
N THR A 150 25.15 9.13 -19.07
CA THR A 150 25.80 7.84 -18.76
C THR A 150 26.53 7.28 -19.98
N MET A 151 25.98 7.45 -21.19
CA MET A 151 26.66 7.08 -22.43
C MET A 151 27.90 7.94 -22.67
N ALA A 152 27.81 9.25 -22.45
CA ALA A 152 28.95 10.15 -22.55
C ALA A 152 30.06 9.74 -21.56
N LEU A 153 29.70 9.43 -20.31
CA LEU A 153 30.67 8.95 -19.32
C LEU A 153 31.29 7.61 -19.72
N ALA A 154 30.51 6.66 -20.26
CA ALA A 154 31.04 5.39 -20.75
C ALA A 154 32.05 5.58 -21.89
N MET A 155 31.76 6.48 -22.84
CA MET A 155 32.67 6.81 -23.94
C MET A 155 33.93 7.53 -23.44
N LEU A 156 33.79 8.40 -22.44
CA LEU A 156 34.91 9.10 -21.80
C LEU A 156 35.83 8.11 -21.06
N ILE A 157 35.26 7.21 -20.26
CA ILE A 157 36.00 6.13 -19.59
C ILE A 157 36.75 5.28 -20.62
N LYS A 158 36.10 4.93 -21.74
CA LYS A 158 36.72 4.17 -22.83
C LYS A 158 37.90 4.88 -23.48
N HIS A 159 37.87 6.21 -23.52
CA HIS A 159 38.95 7.02 -24.09
C HIS A 159 40.14 7.18 -23.13
N PHE A 160 39.88 7.42 -21.84
CA PHE A 160 40.93 7.76 -20.87
C PHE A 160 41.51 6.56 -20.11
N ILE A 161 40.77 5.45 -20.00
CA ILE A 161 41.20 4.26 -19.25
C ILE A 161 41.42 3.13 -20.25
N VAL A 162 42.58 2.47 -20.18
CA VAL A 162 42.85 1.26 -20.97
C VAL A 162 41.95 0.15 -20.41
N LEU A 163 40.90 -0.25 -21.15
CA LEU A 163 39.99 -1.32 -20.75
C LEU A 163 40.23 -2.59 -21.56
N ASP A 164 39.94 -3.73 -20.94
CA ASP A 164 39.88 -5.00 -21.66
C ASP A 164 38.78 -4.95 -22.73
N PRO A 165 38.94 -5.63 -23.88
CA PRO A 165 38.01 -5.51 -25.01
C PRO A 165 36.59 -5.95 -24.65
N LEU A 166 36.46 -6.97 -23.77
CA LEU A 166 35.17 -7.39 -23.25
C LEU A 166 34.51 -6.30 -22.39
N LEU A 167 35.29 -5.61 -21.54
CA LEU A 167 34.80 -4.53 -20.67
C LEU A 167 34.43 -3.28 -21.47
N ALA A 168 35.23 -2.96 -22.49
CA ALA A 168 34.92 -1.87 -23.43
C ALA A 168 33.64 -2.13 -24.25
N LYS A 169 33.30 -3.38 -24.54
CA LYS A 169 32.05 -3.76 -25.21
C LYS A 169 30.83 -3.69 -24.26
N ALA A 170 31.02 -4.07 -23.00
CA ALA A 170 29.96 -4.09 -22.00
C ALA A 170 29.58 -2.69 -21.48
N LEU A 171 30.54 -1.76 -21.40
CA LEU A 171 30.33 -0.47 -20.74
C LEU A 171 29.17 0.36 -21.32
N PRO A 172 29.01 0.52 -22.65
CA PRO A 172 27.87 1.22 -23.23
C PRO A 172 26.52 0.52 -22.96
N ILE A 173 26.53 -0.80 -22.81
CA ILE A 173 25.33 -1.61 -22.56
C ILE A 173 24.87 -1.41 -21.12
N VAL A 174 25.81 -1.47 -20.17
CA VAL A 174 25.55 -1.15 -18.77
C VAL A 174 25.12 0.32 -18.63
N ALA A 175 25.72 1.25 -19.37
CA ALA A 175 25.29 2.66 -19.38
C ALA A 175 23.84 2.80 -19.90
N ALA A 176 23.51 2.14 -21.01
CA ALA A 176 22.14 2.14 -21.56
C ALA A 176 21.13 1.54 -20.57
N SER A 177 21.51 0.50 -19.80
CA SER A 177 20.64 -0.03 -18.74
C SER A 177 20.33 1.01 -17.67
N GLN A 178 21.20 2.02 -17.47
CA GLN A 178 20.99 3.01 -16.42
C GLN A 178 19.81 3.94 -16.68
N CYS A 179 19.45 4.20 -17.94
CA CYS A 179 18.34 5.10 -18.26
C CYS A 179 16.95 4.48 -18.08
N VAL A 180 16.85 3.15 -18.12
CA VAL A 180 15.58 2.43 -18.04
C VAL A 180 14.97 2.61 -16.64
N ILE A 181 13.67 2.92 -16.60
CA ILE A 181 12.88 3.02 -15.36
C ILE A 181 11.69 2.09 -15.54
N GLY A 182 11.83 0.86 -15.00
CA GLY A 182 10.79 -0.16 -15.06
C GLY A 182 9.59 0.18 -14.18
N PHE A 183 8.39 0.35 -14.75
CA PHE A 183 7.14 0.44 -13.99
C PHE A 183 6.98 -0.75 -13.02
N PRO A 184 7.20 -2.01 -13.44
CA PRO A 184 7.12 -3.15 -12.52
C PRO A 184 8.02 -3.01 -11.30
N ASN A 185 9.23 -2.48 -11.48
CA ASN A 185 10.22 -2.31 -10.43
C ASN A 185 9.78 -1.22 -9.44
N VAL A 186 9.38 -0.06 -9.96
CA VAL A 186 8.93 1.08 -9.16
C VAL A 186 7.65 0.72 -8.40
N CYS A 187 6.69 0.08 -9.06
CA CYS A 187 5.42 -0.34 -8.45
C CYS A 187 5.64 -1.36 -7.34
N SER A 188 6.48 -2.37 -7.56
CA SER A 188 6.79 -3.38 -6.54
C SER A 188 7.48 -2.76 -5.32
N LEU A 189 8.47 -1.90 -5.54
CA LEU A 189 9.16 -1.18 -4.45
C LEU A 189 8.18 -0.31 -3.64
N LEU A 190 7.33 0.47 -4.31
CA LEU A 190 6.37 1.35 -3.63
C LEU A 190 5.28 0.58 -2.90
N LYS A 191 4.85 -0.58 -3.44
CA LYS A 191 3.91 -1.48 -2.78
C LYS A 191 4.50 -2.04 -1.49
N GLU A 192 5.74 -2.54 -1.53
CA GLU A 192 6.44 -3.09 -0.36
C GLU A 192 6.80 -2.01 0.68
N MET A 193 7.07 -0.78 0.25
CA MET A 193 7.29 0.36 1.15
C MET A 193 6.00 1.02 1.65
N GLN A 194 4.82 0.59 1.18
CA GLN A 194 3.52 1.20 1.50
C GLN A 194 3.40 2.67 1.08
N LEU A 195 4.09 3.07 0.01
CA LEU A 195 4.12 4.45 -0.51
C LEU A 195 3.34 4.62 -1.81
N LEU A 196 2.72 3.55 -2.32
CA LEU A 196 2.02 3.55 -3.60
C LEU A 196 0.88 4.58 -3.68
N ASN A 197 0.27 4.89 -2.53
CA ASN A 197 -0.89 5.78 -2.41
C ASN A 197 -0.49 7.24 -2.17
N THR A 198 0.79 7.50 -1.90
CA THR A 198 1.32 8.87 -1.74
C THR A 198 1.32 9.60 -3.09
N ASP A 199 1.28 10.93 -3.07
CA ASP A 199 1.32 11.71 -4.33
C ASP A 199 2.61 11.49 -5.09
N GLN A 200 3.72 11.37 -4.35
CA GLN A 200 5.02 11.00 -4.88
C GLN A 200 4.99 9.62 -5.53
N GLY A 201 4.39 8.62 -4.88
CA GLY A 201 4.25 7.26 -5.40
C GLY A 201 3.40 7.17 -6.66
N ARG A 202 2.26 7.88 -6.71
CA ARG A 202 1.41 7.96 -7.91
C ARG A 202 2.11 8.67 -9.07
N LEU A 203 2.86 9.73 -8.78
CA LEU A 203 3.66 10.44 -9.79
C LEU A 203 4.83 9.57 -10.30
N ALA A 204 5.52 8.84 -9.41
CA ALA A 204 6.60 7.93 -9.76
C ALA A 204 6.10 6.80 -10.66
N THR A 205 5.01 6.13 -10.29
CA THR A 205 4.42 5.03 -11.07
C THR A 205 3.94 5.49 -12.44
N SER A 206 3.22 6.62 -12.53
CA SER A 206 2.76 7.16 -13.81
C SER A 206 3.93 7.55 -14.72
N SER A 207 5.00 8.14 -14.15
CA SER A 207 6.22 8.49 -14.90
C SER A 207 6.96 7.23 -15.40
N ALA A 208 7.04 6.18 -14.56
CA ALA A 208 7.66 4.92 -14.92
C ALA A 208 6.87 4.17 -16.00
N MET A 209 5.52 4.17 -15.95
CA MET A 209 4.68 3.55 -16.99
C MET A 209 4.93 4.19 -18.36
N PHE A 210 4.99 5.52 -18.42
CA PHE A 210 5.30 6.22 -19.67
C PHE A 210 6.74 5.98 -20.12
N CYS A 211 7.68 5.92 -19.17
CA CYS A 211 9.08 5.56 -19.45
C CYS A 211 9.20 4.16 -20.04
N ASP A 212 8.39 3.20 -19.58
CA ASP A 212 8.41 1.83 -20.08
C ASP A 212 7.94 1.73 -21.53
N ILE A 213 6.96 2.53 -21.97
CA ILE A 213 6.60 2.57 -23.40
C ILE A 213 7.81 2.98 -24.24
N ILE A 214 8.52 4.03 -23.83
CA ILE A 214 9.69 4.51 -24.57
C ILE A 214 10.84 3.51 -24.44
N GLY A 215 11.05 2.93 -23.26
CA GLY A 215 12.08 1.94 -22.99
C GLY A 215 11.89 0.65 -23.79
N LEU A 216 10.65 0.15 -23.88
CA LEU A 216 10.32 -1.05 -24.66
C LEU A 216 10.52 -0.81 -26.16
N THR A 217 10.17 0.36 -26.68
CA THR A 217 10.44 0.70 -28.09
C THR A 217 11.94 0.86 -28.38
N LEU A 218 12.71 1.42 -27.44
CA LEU A 218 14.18 1.46 -27.54
C LEU A 218 14.80 0.06 -27.45
N ALA A 219 14.30 -0.79 -26.56
CA ALA A 219 14.77 -2.16 -26.38
C ALA A 219 14.47 -3.04 -27.60
N SER A 220 13.29 -2.90 -28.22
CA SER A 220 12.97 -3.62 -29.46
C SER A 220 13.93 -3.22 -30.58
N VAL A 221 14.22 -1.92 -30.74
CA VAL A 221 15.23 -1.44 -31.71
C VAL A 221 16.64 -1.97 -31.38
N GLY A 222 17.01 -2.00 -30.09
CA GLY A 222 18.30 -2.54 -29.64
C GLY A 222 18.45 -4.05 -29.92
N PHE A 223 17.39 -4.82 -29.70
CA PHE A 223 17.35 -6.25 -29.99
C PHE A 223 17.47 -6.52 -31.49
N ILE A 224 16.82 -5.70 -32.33
CA ILE A 224 16.98 -5.75 -33.78
C ILE A 224 18.43 -5.53 -34.17
N LYS A 225 19.11 -4.51 -33.61
CA LYS A 225 20.55 -4.28 -33.88
C LYS A 225 21.44 -5.48 -33.52
N LEU A 226 21.15 -6.15 -32.41
CA LEU A 226 21.86 -7.38 -32.00
C LEU A 226 21.63 -8.54 -32.97
N GLN A 227 20.43 -8.67 -33.54
CA GLN A 227 20.13 -9.70 -34.54
C GLN A 227 20.69 -9.37 -35.94
N LEU A 228 20.83 -8.08 -36.26
CA LEU A 228 21.33 -7.57 -37.55
C LEU A 228 22.82 -7.86 -37.82
N GLU A 229 23.59 -8.38 -36.84
CA GLU A 229 24.92 -8.95 -37.10
C GLU A 229 24.85 -10.22 -37.97
N LYS A 230 23.66 -10.80 -38.16
CA LYS A 230 23.39 -11.84 -39.16
C LYS A 230 22.91 -11.18 -40.46
N GLU A 231 23.38 -11.65 -41.62
CA GLU A 231 23.04 -11.09 -42.93
C GLU A 231 21.53 -11.16 -43.21
N HIS A 232 20.81 -10.07 -42.94
CA HIS A 232 19.36 -9.95 -43.17
C HIS A 232 19.04 -8.97 -44.30
N THR A 233 18.08 -9.33 -45.16
CA THR A 233 17.57 -8.49 -46.26
C THR A 233 16.84 -7.25 -45.74
N VAL A 234 16.83 -6.16 -46.52
CA VAL A 234 16.19 -4.87 -46.15
C VAL A 234 14.72 -5.03 -45.73
N ALA A 235 14.00 -5.95 -46.38
CA ALA A 235 12.61 -6.28 -46.05
C ALA A 235 12.45 -6.86 -44.63
N GLN A 236 13.39 -7.71 -44.18
CA GLN A 236 13.39 -8.28 -42.82
C GLN A 236 13.69 -7.22 -41.76
N LYS A 237 14.57 -6.24 -42.07
CA LYS A 237 14.87 -5.12 -41.17
C LYS A 237 13.66 -4.22 -40.93
N MET A 238 12.95 -3.87 -42.01
CA MET A 238 11.76 -3.02 -41.94
C MET A 238 10.58 -3.75 -41.29
N GLY A 239 10.39 -5.05 -41.60
CA GLY A 239 9.38 -5.90 -40.95
C GLY A 239 9.58 -6.00 -39.44
N SER A 240 10.82 -6.11 -38.97
CA SER A 240 11.10 -6.23 -37.54
C SER A 240 10.79 -4.94 -36.76
N ILE A 241 11.04 -3.76 -37.32
CA ILE A 241 10.71 -2.47 -36.67
C ILE A 241 9.18 -2.24 -36.61
N LEU A 242 8.44 -2.69 -37.62
CA LEU A 242 6.98 -2.50 -37.69
C LEU A 242 6.22 -3.55 -36.87
N SER A 243 6.82 -4.72 -36.65
CA SER A 243 6.21 -5.86 -35.94
C SER A 243 5.69 -5.58 -34.51
N PRO A 244 6.39 -4.84 -33.61
CA PRO A 244 5.83 -4.54 -32.29
C PRO A 244 4.65 -3.58 -32.36
N LEU A 245 4.66 -2.62 -33.31
CA LEU A 245 3.54 -1.70 -33.51
C LEU A 245 2.30 -2.44 -33.99
N ILE A 246 2.46 -3.37 -34.94
CA ILE A 246 1.37 -4.23 -35.42
C ILE A 246 0.80 -5.06 -34.27
N LEU A 247 1.65 -5.66 -33.43
CA LEU A 247 1.22 -6.46 -32.29
C LEU A 247 0.39 -5.64 -31.29
N VAL A 248 0.83 -4.42 -30.96
CA VAL A 248 0.08 -3.51 -30.08
C VAL A 248 -1.25 -3.09 -30.70
N ILE A 249 -1.27 -2.70 -31.97
CA ILE A 249 -2.49 -2.32 -32.71
C ILE A 249 -3.48 -3.50 -32.71
N PHE A 250 -3.02 -4.70 -33.08
CA PHE A 250 -3.84 -5.91 -33.08
C PHE A 250 -4.45 -6.19 -31.71
N THR A 251 -3.68 -6.00 -30.64
CA THR A 251 -4.13 -6.22 -29.27
C THR A 251 -5.21 -5.23 -28.85
N VAL A 252 -5.01 -3.94 -29.17
CA VAL A 252 -5.94 -2.86 -28.82
C VAL A 252 -7.26 -2.98 -29.60
N PHE A 253 -7.20 -3.33 -30.89
CA PHE A 253 -8.37 -3.34 -31.78
C PHE A 253 -9.06 -4.70 -31.91
N SER A 254 -8.39 -5.82 -31.61
CA SER A 254 -8.99 -7.17 -31.74
C SER A 254 -9.19 -7.85 -30.40
N ILE A 255 -8.13 -8.01 -29.60
CA ILE A 255 -8.17 -8.79 -28.36
C ILE A 255 -8.98 -8.07 -27.27
N ARG A 256 -8.66 -6.80 -27.01
CA ARG A 256 -9.33 -6.00 -25.97
C ARG A 256 -10.85 -5.90 -26.16
N PRO A 257 -11.40 -5.59 -27.36
CA PRO A 257 -12.85 -5.58 -27.55
C PRO A 257 -13.47 -6.97 -27.49
N ALA A 258 -12.78 -8.02 -27.96
CA ALA A 258 -13.27 -9.40 -27.83
C ALA A 258 -13.47 -9.79 -26.35
N ILE A 259 -12.47 -9.52 -25.49
CA ILE A 259 -12.56 -9.76 -24.05
C ILE A 259 -13.72 -8.97 -23.43
N LYS A 260 -13.84 -7.67 -23.73
CA LYS A 260 -14.94 -6.83 -23.21
C LYS A 260 -16.32 -7.33 -23.66
N LYS A 261 -16.45 -7.77 -24.91
CA LYS A 261 -17.71 -8.31 -25.44
C LYS A 261 -18.10 -9.60 -24.71
N THR A 262 -17.15 -10.52 -24.51
CA THR A 262 -17.39 -11.75 -23.76
C THR A 262 -17.74 -11.50 -22.29
N LEU A 263 -17.14 -10.48 -21.65
CA LEU A 263 -17.50 -10.11 -20.28
C LEU A 263 -18.91 -9.54 -20.16
N ARG A 264 -19.36 -8.72 -21.13
CA ARG A 264 -20.71 -8.13 -21.15
C ARG A 264 -21.83 -9.14 -21.36
N LEU A 265 -21.54 -10.29 -21.98
CA LEU A 265 -22.52 -11.34 -22.22
C LEU A 265 -22.82 -12.19 -20.97
N ARG A 266 -22.15 -11.94 -19.83
CA ARG A 266 -22.38 -12.67 -18.59
C ARG A 266 -23.42 -11.97 -17.69
N PRO A 267 -24.28 -12.74 -17.00
CA PRO A 267 -25.13 -12.20 -15.95
C PRO A 267 -24.28 -11.66 -14.79
N GLU A 268 -24.64 -10.49 -14.30
CA GLU A 268 -23.94 -9.75 -13.24
C GLU A 268 -23.90 -10.54 -11.91
N GLY A 269 -22.80 -10.38 -11.15
CA GLY A 269 -22.65 -10.94 -9.80
C GLY A 269 -22.14 -12.38 -9.68
N LYS A 270 -22.04 -13.15 -10.77
CA LYS A 270 -21.47 -14.52 -10.70
C LYS A 270 -19.95 -14.54 -10.87
N PRO A 271 -19.20 -15.29 -10.03
CA PRO A 271 -17.74 -15.41 -10.17
C PRO A 271 -17.36 -15.91 -11.56
N VAL A 272 -16.17 -15.55 -12.03
CA VAL A 272 -15.63 -16.04 -13.30
C VAL A 272 -15.53 -17.57 -13.23
N GLY A 273 -16.32 -18.27 -14.05
CA GLY A 273 -16.29 -19.73 -14.12
C GLY A 273 -14.89 -20.22 -14.48
N GLU A 274 -14.49 -21.37 -13.95
CA GLU A 274 -13.12 -21.88 -14.08
C GLU A 274 -12.69 -22.08 -15.53
N ASN A 275 -13.64 -22.43 -16.40
CA ASN A 275 -13.42 -22.58 -17.84
C ASN A 275 -12.89 -21.29 -18.47
N TYR A 276 -13.40 -20.11 -18.07
CA TYR A 276 -12.93 -18.83 -18.60
C TYR A 276 -11.48 -18.53 -18.19
N PHE A 277 -11.12 -18.87 -16.95
CA PHE A 277 -9.75 -18.72 -16.47
C PHE A 277 -8.79 -19.57 -17.32
N VAL A 278 -9.13 -20.84 -17.57
CA VAL A 278 -8.34 -21.74 -18.41
C VAL A 278 -8.26 -21.23 -19.85
N CYS A 279 -9.37 -20.77 -20.44
CA CYS A 279 -9.37 -20.20 -21.78
C CYS A 279 -8.44 -18.97 -21.90
N VAL A 280 -8.45 -18.08 -20.90
CA VAL A 280 -7.56 -16.90 -20.90
C VAL A 280 -6.10 -17.30 -20.75
N LEU A 281 -5.78 -18.32 -19.95
CA LEU A 281 -4.42 -18.83 -19.81
C LEU A 281 -3.90 -19.46 -21.12
N ILE A 282 -4.74 -20.24 -21.80
CA ILE A 282 -4.41 -20.82 -23.12
C ILE A 282 -4.21 -19.70 -24.15
N LEU A 283 -5.11 -18.71 -24.17
CA LEU A 283 -4.97 -17.54 -25.03
C LEU A 283 -3.66 -16.80 -24.75
N ALA A 284 -3.24 -16.71 -23.48
CA ALA A 284 -1.99 -16.10 -23.11
C ALA A 284 -0.78 -16.83 -23.68
N LEU A 285 -0.72 -18.15 -23.54
CA LEU A 285 0.35 -18.96 -24.11
C LEU A 285 0.40 -18.85 -25.64
N LEU A 286 -0.76 -18.93 -26.31
CA LEU A 286 -0.85 -18.78 -27.77
C LEU A 286 -0.39 -17.39 -28.23
N TYR A 287 -0.84 -16.34 -27.56
CA TYR A 287 -0.43 -14.97 -27.90
C TYR A 287 1.08 -14.76 -27.74
N ILE A 288 1.65 -15.27 -26.65
CA ILE A 288 3.08 -15.15 -26.38
C ILE A 288 3.90 -15.91 -27.43
N LEU A 289 3.45 -17.11 -27.83
CA LEU A 289 4.04 -17.85 -28.93
C LEU A 289 3.97 -17.05 -30.24
N THR A 290 2.82 -16.42 -30.55
CA THR A 290 2.72 -15.59 -31.76
C THR A 290 3.66 -14.39 -31.72
N ALA A 291 3.85 -13.75 -30.57
CA ALA A 291 4.80 -12.64 -30.42
C ALA A 291 6.23 -13.08 -30.74
N GLU A 292 6.64 -14.27 -30.30
CA GLU A 292 7.95 -14.85 -30.61
C GLU A 292 8.10 -15.18 -32.10
N THR A 293 7.07 -15.77 -32.73
CA THR A 293 7.11 -16.04 -34.18
C THR A 293 7.20 -14.79 -35.04
N ILE A 294 6.70 -13.66 -34.54
CA ILE A 294 6.75 -12.35 -35.19
C ILE A 294 8.15 -11.68 -35.01
N GLY A 295 9.04 -12.28 -34.22
CA GLY A 295 10.39 -11.78 -33.96
C GLY A 295 10.49 -10.83 -32.77
N GLN A 296 9.45 -10.75 -31.94
CA GLN A 296 9.48 -10.03 -30.66
C GLN A 296 9.84 -10.99 -29.52
N HIS A 297 10.50 -10.49 -28.48
CA HIS A 297 10.81 -11.32 -27.32
C HIS A 297 9.52 -11.73 -26.60
N TYR A 298 9.35 -13.00 -26.25
CA TYR A 298 8.12 -13.55 -25.66
C TYR A 298 7.63 -12.78 -24.40
N LEU A 299 8.56 -12.26 -23.60
CA LEU A 299 8.28 -11.42 -22.43
C LEU A 299 7.51 -10.13 -22.78
N PHE A 300 7.80 -9.53 -23.95
CA PHE A 300 7.06 -8.36 -24.44
C PHE A 300 5.61 -8.73 -24.75
N GLY A 301 5.38 -9.87 -25.43
CA GLY A 301 4.03 -10.36 -25.69
C GLY A 301 3.23 -10.60 -24.40
N SER A 302 3.88 -11.16 -23.38
CA SER A 302 3.23 -11.40 -22.09
C SER A 302 2.68 -10.10 -21.45
N LEU A 303 3.51 -9.05 -21.42
CA LEU A 303 3.13 -7.75 -20.87
C LEU A 303 2.01 -7.08 -21.70
N VAL A 304 2.14 -7.08 -23.04
CA VAL A 304 1.16 -6.45 -23.94
C VAL A 304 -0.21 -7.11 -23.83
N LEU A 305 -0.27 -8.44 -23.72
CA LEU A 305 -1.53 -9.13 -23.51
C LEU A 305 -2.13 -8.83 -22.13
N GLY A 306 -1.31 -8.80 -21.07
CA GLY A 306 -1.77 -8.44 -19.74
C GLY A 306 -2.50 -7.10 -19.74
N MET A 307 -1.93 -6.10 -20.39
CA MET A 307 -2.53 -4.76 -20.54
C MET A 307 -3.84 -4.77 -21.36
N ALA A 308 -4.06 -5.77 -22.21
CA ALA A 308 -5.31 -5.91 -22.96
C ALA A 308 -6.50 -6.28 -22.06
N ILE A 309 -6.22 -7.00 -20.96
CA ILE A 309 -7.22 -7.44 -20.00
C ILE A 309 -7.65 -6.25 -19.14
N PRO A 310 -8.97 -6.02 -18.93
CA PRO A 310 -9.42 -4.96 -18.04
C PRO A 310 -8.95 -5.23 -16.61
N GLU A 311 -8.30 -4.25 -16.02
CA GLU A 311 -7.87 -4.25 -14.62
C GLU A 311 -9.08 -4.31 -13.66
N GLY A 312 -8.90 -4.95 -12.51
CA GLY A 312 -9.94 -5.09 -11.49
C GLY A 312 -10.99 -6.19 -11.76
N PRO A 313 -12.09 -6.20 -10.99
CA PRO A 313 -13.14 -7.20 -11.13
C PRO A 313 -13.94 -7.04 -12.44
N PRO A 314 -14.55 -8.12 -12.96
CA PRO A 314 -14.51 -9.48 -12.43
C PRO A 314 -13.30 -10.31 -12.92
N LEU A 315 -12.71 -10.01 -14.09
CA LEU A 315 -11.72 -10.89 -14.73
C LEU A 315 -10.28 -10.66 -14.24
N GLY A 316 -9.78 -9.42 -14.24
CA GLY A 316 -8.41 -9.11 -13.82
C GLY A 316 -8.16 -9.52 -12.36
N ALA A 317 -9.11 -9.20 -11.48
CA ALA A 317 -9.13 -9.63 -10.08
C ALA A 317 -9.06 -11.15 -9.92
N ALA A 318 -9.86 -11.89 -10.69
CA ALA A 318 -9.89 -13.35 -10.63
C ALA A 318 -8.56 -13.97 -11.11
N LEU A 319 -7.97 -13.44 -12.18
CA LEU A 319 -6.67 -13.87 -12.70
C LEU A 319 -5.57 -13.65 -11.68
N ILE A 320 -5.49 -12.44 -11.13
CA ILE A 320 -4.46 -12.05 -10.17
C ILE A 320 -4.59 -12.90 -8.91
N ARG A 321 -5.81 -13.10 -8.38
CA ARG A 321 -6.03 -13.96 -7.21
C ARG A 321 -5.63 -15.42 -7.44
N LYS A 322 -5.93 -15.99 -8.61
CA LYS A 322 -5.59 -17.39 -8.93
C LYS A 322 -4.09 -17.57 -9.24
N LEU A 323 -3.42 -16.57 -9.83
CA LEU A 323 -1.99 -16.64 -10.18
C LEU A 323 -1.06 -16.18 -9.04
N HIS A 324 -1.56 -15.43 -8.05
CA HIS A 324 -0.75 -14.83 -6.98
C HIS A 324 0.17 -15.84 -6.26
N TYR A 325 -0.38 -16.96 -5.82
CA TYR A 325 0.38 -17.98 -5.10
C TYR A 325 1.30 -18.81 -6.03
N PRO A 326 0.80 -19.50 -7.08
CA PRO A 326 1.65 -20.37 -7.89
C PRO A 326 2.73 -19.60 -8.66
N VAL A 327 2.40 -18.42 -9.20
CA VAL A 327 3.37 -17.62 -9.96
C VAL A 327 4.16 -16.73 -9.02
N GLY A 328 3.50 -15.91 -8.20
CA GLY A 328 4.17 -14.87 -7.40
C GLY A 328 4.99 -15.41 -6.21
N LYS A 329 4.57 -16.52 -5.58
CA LYS A 329 5.26 -17.07 -4.40
C LYS A 329 6.13 -18.28 -4.68
N VAL A 330 5.93 -18.99 -5.80
CA VAL A 330 6.69 -20.21 -6.14
C VAL A 330 7.57 -19.99 -7.38
N LEU A 331 7.00 -19.73 -8.56
CA LEU A 331 7.78 -19.67 -9.81
C LEU A 331 8.61 -18.38 -9.95
N TYR A 332 8.10 -17.24 -9.47
CA TYR A 332 8.78 -15.94 -9.55
C TYR A 332 10.11 -15.92 -8.77
N PRO A 333 10.16 -16.35 -7.49
CA PRO A 333 11.42 -16.46 -6.75
C PRO A 333 12.44 -17.36 -7.44
N VAL A 334 11.99 -18.46 -8.06
CA VAL A 334 12.87 -19.41 -8.76
C VAL A 334 13.63 -18.75 -9.90
N PHE A 335 13.03 -17.80 -10.62
CA PHE A 335 13.75 -17.03 -11.63
C PHE A 335 14.84 -16.12 -11.04
N LEU A 336 14.53 -15.43 -9.95
CA LEU A 336 15.49 -14.52 -9.32
C LEU A 336 16.64 -15.31 -8.68
N THR A 337 16.34 -16.44 -8.07
CA THR A 337 17.33 -17.36 -7.52
C THR A 337 18.18 -18.01 -8.61
N THR A 338 17.59 -18.45 -9.74
CA THR A 338 18.38 -19.02 -10.85
C THR A 338 19.31 -17.98 -11.50
N SER A 339 18.91 -16.71 -11.51
CA SER A 339 19.76 -15.60 -11.93
C SER A 339 20.94 -15.39 -10.96
N GLY A 340 20.69 -15.45 -9.64
CA GLY A 340 21.73 -15.39 -8.62
C GLY A 340 22.66 -16.61 -8.58
N LEU A 341 22.15 -17.81 -8.90
CA LEU A 341 22.92 -19.06 -8.99
C LEU A 341 24.05 -18.97 -10.04
N LYS A 342 23.86 -18.13 -11.07
CA LYS A 342 24.83 -17.87 -12.15
C LYS A 342 25.86 -16.81 -11.76
N THR A 343 25.72 -16.15 -10.62
CA THR A 343 26.61 -15.08 -10.16
C THR A 343 27.82 -15.65 -9.46
N ASP A 344 29.01 -15.41 -10.02
CA ASP A 344 30.29 -15.77 -9.44
C ASP A 344 31.07 -14.52 -9.02
N ILE A 345 31.13 -14.27 -7.71
CA ILE A 345 31.80 -13.10 -7.14
C ILE A 345 33.32 -13.25 -7.16
N PHE A 346 33.85 -14.48 -7.15
CA PHE A 346 35.30 -14.71 -7.11
C PHE A 346 35.98 -14.46 -8.46
N THR A 347 35.22 -14.48 -9.54
CA THR A 347 35.73 -14.14 -10.88
C THR A 347 35.86 -12.63 -11.13
N ILE A 348 35.39 -11.80 -10.19
CA ILE A 348 35.32 -10.34 -10.37
C ILE A 348 36.67 -9.68 -10.14
N HIS A 349 37.22 -9.06 -11.19
CA HIS A 349 38.40 -8.22 -11.07
C HIS A 349 38.04 -6.84 -10.50
N PHE A 350 38.89 -6.34 -9.59
CA PHE A 350 38.70 -5.05 -8.92
C PHE A 350 38.52 -3.87 -9.91
N LYS A 351 39.25 -3.91 -11.03
CA LYS A 351 39.16 -2.89 -12.08
C LYS A 351 37.77 -2.85 -12.74
N SER A 352 37.22 -4.02 -13.11
CA SER A 352 35.89 -4.17 -13.70
C SER A 352 34.82 -3.68 -12.72
N LEU A 353 34.94 -4.10 -11.46
CA LEU A 353 34.06 -3.67 -10.37
C LEU A 353 34.06 -2.14 -10.21
N TRP A 354 35.23 -1.52 -10.09
CA TRP A 354 35.32 -0.08 -9.81
C TRP A 354 34.82 0.79 -10.99
N VAL A 355 35.11 0.37 -12.23
CA VAL A 355 34.63 1.08 -13.43
C VAL A 355 33.11 1.02 -13.53
N ILE A 356 32.51 -0.16 -13.36
CA ILE A 356 31.05 -0.31 -13.39
C ILE A 356 30.42 0.41 -12.18
N ALA A 357 31.06 0.41 -11.01
CA ALA A 357 30.61 1.15 -9.82
C ALA A 357 30.50 2.64 -10.08
N LEU A 358 31.55 3.23 -10.65
CA LEU A 358 31.58 4.65 -10.98
C LEU A 358 30.45 5.01 -11.94
N LEU A 359 30.24 4.20 -12.97
CA LEU A 359 29.18 4.41 -13.96
C LEU A 359 27.77 4.33 -13.35
N VAL A 360 27.51 3.30 -12.54
CA VAL A 360 26.21 3.10 -11.86
C VAL A 360 25.95 4.22 -10.86
N LEU A 361 26.93 4.56 -10.02
CA LEU A 361 26.82 5.64 -9.05
C LEU A 361 26.53 6.97 -9.73
N PHE A 362 27.24 7.28 -10.83
CA PHE A 362 26.98 8.46 -11.63
C PHE A 362 25.55 8.46 -12.19
N GLY A 363 25.08 7.33 -12.74
CA GLY A 363 23.71 7.19 -13.24
C GLY A 363 22.64 7.48 -12.19
N VAL A 364 22.84 6.98 -10.96
CA VAL A 364 21.96 7.24 -9.81
C VAL A 364 21.93 8.73 -9.47
N LEU A 365 23.12 9.35 -9.36
CA LEU A 365 23.24 10.77 -9.02
C LEU A 365 22.61 11.68 -10.08
N VAL A 366 22.83 11.39 -11.37
CA VAL A 366 22.21 12.16 -12.46
C VAL A 366 20.69 12.18 -12.33
N LYS A 367 20.06 11.03 -12.08
CA LYS A 367 18.60 10.94 -11.93
C LYS A 367 18.08 11.76 -10.75
N ILE A 368 18.81 11.83 -9.64
CA ILE A 368 18.44 12.65 -8.48
C ILE A 368 18.62 14.14 -8.80
N VAL A 369 19.75 14.52 -9.38
CA VAL A 369 20.06 15.92 -9.73
C VAL A 369 19.07 16.46 -10.75
N ILE A 370 18.74 15.71 -11.81
CA ILE A 370 17.78 16.16 -12.80
C ILE A 370 16.38 16.30 -12.20
N MET A 371 15.99 15.44 -11.26
CA MET A 371 14.71 15.55 -10.57
C MET A 371 14.63 16.82 -9.72
N MET A 372 15.72 17.19 -9.02
CA MET A 372 15.83 18.47 -8.32
C MET A 372 15.69 19.68 -9.28
N ILE A 373 16.21 19.58 -10.50
CA ILE A 373 16.05 20.63 -11.52
C ILE A 373 14.59 20.72 -12.00
N ILE A 374 13.96 19.59 -12.30
CA ILE A 374 12.55 19.51 -12.75
C ILE A 374 11.59 20.11 -11.71
N THR A 375 11.97 20.05 -10.44
CA THR A 375 11.20 20.60 -9.32
C THR A 375 10.86 22.08 -9.50
N ARG A 376 11.79 22.87 -10.04
CA ARG A 376 11.60 24.31 -10.27
C ARG A 376 10.48 24.60 -11.28
N TYR A 377 10.25 23.67 -12.21
CA TYR A 377 9.21 23.79 -13.25
C TYR A 377 7.88 23.15 -12.85
N THR A 378 7.87 22.25 -11.85
CA THR A 378 6.70 21.44 -11.48
C THR A 378 6.06 21.84 -10.15
N GLY A 379 6.69 22.77 -9.41
CA GLY A 379 6.19 23.31 -8.14
C GLY A 379 6.32 22.32 -6.96
N LEU A 380 7.16 21.29 -7.08
CA LEU A 380 7.41 20.33 -6.00
C LEU A 380 8.36 20.93 -4.94
N THR A 381 8.43 20.36 -3.75
CA THR A 381 9.49 20.72 -2.80
C THR A 381 10.80 19.99 -3.15
N ILE A 382 11.95 20.54 -2.74
CA ILE A 382 13.26 19.90 -2.97
C ILE A 382 13.34 18.53 -2.27
N GLN A 383 12.69 18.39 -1.11
CA GLN A 383 12.66 17.12 -0.38
C GLN A 383 11.85 16.07 -1.15
N ASP A 384 10.69 16.44 -1.68
CA ASP A 384 9.86 15.56 -2.50
C ASP A 384 10.60 15.08 -3.76
N SER A 385 11.44 15.95 -4.35
CA SER A 385 12.16 15.61 -5.57
C SER A 385 13.36 14.70 -5.35
N VAL A 386 14.02 14.80 -4.19
CA VAL A 386 15.03 13.81 -3.79
C VAL A 386 14.36 12.45 -3.55
N ILE A 387 13.23 12.40 -2.84
CA ILE A 387 12.47 11.15 -2.63
C ILE A 387 12.05 10.57 -3.97
N LEU A 388 11.49 11.38 -4.87
CA LEU A 388 11.06 10.92 -6.19
C LEU A 388 12.23 10.44 -7.05
N GLY A 389 13.36 11.16 -7.03
CA GLY A 389 14.58 10.76 -7.73
C GLY A 389 15.14 9.42 -7.23
N LEU A 390 15.03 9.15 -5.93
CA LEU A 390 15.37 7.87 -5.33
C LEU A 390 14.39 6.76 -5.76
N MET A 391 13.08 7.04 -5.79
CA MET A 391 12.06 6.08 -6.26
C MET A 391 12.28 5.68 -7.72
N LEU A 392 12.68 6.61 -8.60
CA LEU A 392 12.96 6.35 -10.03
C LEU A 392 14.25 5.55 -10.28
N ASN A 393 15.05 5.29 -9.24
CA ASN A 393 16.20 4.41 -9.28
C ASN A 393 15.87 2.97 -8.83
N ALA A 394 14.59 2.64 -8.65
CA ALA A 394 14.16 1.28 -8.33
C ALA A 394 14.60 0.29 -9.41
N ARG A 395 15.33 -0.75 -8.99
CA ARG A 395 15.84 -1.83 -9.84
C ARG A 395 15.12 -3.12 -9.49
N GLY A 396 14.88 -3.96 -10.47
CA GLY A 396 13.99 -5.11 -10.29
C GLY A 396 14.06 -6.17 -11.38
N ILE A 397 12.95 -6.88 -11.53
CA ILE A 397 12.83 -8.03 -12.42
C ILE A 397 13.21 -7.68 -13.87
N CYS A 398 12.79 -6.52 -14.36
CA CYS A 398 13.07 -6.11 -15.73
C CYS A 398 14.58 -6.00 -15.99
N ASP A 399 15.35 -5.47 -15.03
CA ASP A 399 16.80 -5.34 -15.16
C ASP A 399 17.48 -6.72 -15.17
N VAL A 400 17.06 -7.62 -14.29
CA VAL A 400 17.60 -8.99 -14.22
C VAL A 400 17.33 -9.75 -15.52
N VAL A 401 16.15 -9.55 -16.13
CA VAL A 401 15.81 -10.10 -17.44
C VAL A 401 16.75 -9.57 -18.53
N PHE A 402 16.94 -8.25 -18.60
CA PHE A 402 17.82 -7.66 -19.62
C PHE A 402 19.28 -8.11 -19.47
N PHE A 403 19.80 -8.17 -18.23
CA PHE A 403 21.15 -8.68 -17.99
C PHE A 403 21.31 -10.15 -18.38
N ASN A 404 20.31 -10.99 -18.09
CA ASN A 404 20.32 -12.39 -18.54
C ASN A 404 20.31 -12.49 -20.08
N LEU A 405 19.48 -11.69 -20.76
CA LEU A 405 19.41 -11.67 -22.22
C LEU A 405 20.75 -11.24 -22.84
N TRP A 406 21.40 -10.21 -22.30
CA TRP A 406 22.70 -9.74 -22.78
C TRP A 406 23.84 -10.70 -22.47
N ARG A 407 23.76 -11.46 -21.38
CA ARG A 407 24.69 -12.55 -21.10
C ARG A 407 24.56 -13.67 -22.14
N VAL A 408 23.33 -14.12 -22.41
CA VAL A 408 23.07 -15.19 -23.39
C VAL A 408 23.48 -14.78 -24.81
N SER A 409 23.30 -13.51 -25.18
CA SER A 409 23.77 -12.98 -26.47
C SER A 409 25.27 -12.70 -26.54
N LYS A 410 26.04 -13.03 -25.48
CA LYS A 410 27.48 -12.73 -25.34
C LYS A 410 27.83 -11.24 -25.47
N ALA A 411 26.86 -10.38 -25.18
CA ALA A 411 27.06 -8.94 -25.06
C ALA A 411 27.69 -8.57 -23.71
N LEU A 412 27.41 -9.36 -22.66
CA LEU A 412 28.08 -9.33 -21.37
C LEU A 412 28.82 -10.65 -21.13
N SER A 413 30.03 -10.58 -20.60
CA SER A 413 30.74 -11.73 -20.03
C SER A 413 30.13 -12.14 -18.69
N ASP A 414 30.42 -13.37 -18.23
CA ASP A 414 29.94 -13.88 -16.94
C ASP A 414 30.36 -12.97 -15.77
N GLU A 415 31.59 -12.44 -15.81
CA GLU A 415 32.10 -11.48 -14.82
C GLU A 415 31.25 -10.20 -14.80
N GLN A 416 31.01 -9.60 -15.96
CA GLN A 416 30.27 -8.34 -16.06
C GLN A 416 28.80 -8.50 -15.69
N PHE A 417 28.21 -9.64 -16.03
CA PHE A 417 26.86 -10.00 -15.58
C PHE A 417 26.80 -10.08 -14.05
N ALA A 418 27.77 -10.75 -13.43
CA ALA A 418 27.85 -10.85 -11.97
C ALA A 418 27.99 -9.47 -11.31
N VAL A 419 28.91 -8.63 -11.81
CA VAL A 419 29.09 -7.24 -11.32
C VAL A 419 27.82 -6.42 -11.53
N ALA A 420 27.18 -6.50 -12.69
CA ALA A 420 25.97 -5.75 -12.99
C ALA A 420 24.82 -6.12 -12.05
N ILE A 421 24.55 -7.41 -11.83
CA ILE A 421 23.50 -7.84 -10.89
C ILE A 421 23.82 -7.40 -9.46
N MET A 422 25.04 -7.67 -8.98
CA MET A 422 25.44 -7.33 -7.62
C MET A 422 25.37 -5.83 -7.37
N LEU A 423 25.92 -5.04 -8.27
CA LEU A 423 26.09 -3.61 -8.03
C LEU A 423 24.87 -2.80 -8.45
N SER A 424 24.36 -3.03 -9.65
CA SER A 424 23.27 -2.21 -10.20
C SER A 424 21.89 -2.61 -9.66
N VAL A 425 21.67 -3.88 -9.31
CA VAL A 425 20.37 -4.34 -8.78
C VAL A 425 20.42 -4.45 -7.27
N VAL A 426 21.30 -5.29 -6.72
CA VAL A 426 21.32 -5.59 -5.27
C VAL A 426 21.79 -4.38 -4.46
N SER A 427 23.01 -3.87 -4.69
CA SER A 427 23.58 -2.79 -3.89
C SER A 427 22.77 -1.49 -3.97
N VAL A 428 22.26 -1.12 -5.16
CA VAL A 428 21.42 0.07 -5.33
C VAL A 428 20.14 -0.04 -4.50
N MET A 429 19.43 -1.18 -4.54
CA MET A 429 18.19 -1.35 -3.75
C MET A 429 18.46 -1.40 -2.25
N VAL A 430 19.58 -2.02 -1.85
CA VAL A 430 20.01 -2.07 -0.44
C VAL A 430 20.26 -0.68 0.13
N VAL A 431 20.81 0.25 -0.67
CA VAL A 431 21.10 1.62 -0.25
C VAL A 431 19.87 2.53 -0.34
N ILE A 432 19.12 2.46 -1.43
CA ILE A 432 18.01 3.41 -1.71
C ILE A 432 16.82 3.18 -0.77
N THR A 433 16.45 1.94 -0.51
CA THR A 433 15.26 1.60 0.30
C THR A 433 15.32 2.20 1.73
N PRO A 434 16.39 1.99 2.52
CA PRO A 434 16.49 2.61 3.84
C PRO A 434 16.61 4.13 3.76
N LEU A 435 17.24 4.68 2.72
CA LEU A 435 17.37 6.12 2.53
C LEU A 435 16.02 6.80 2.31
N ILE A 436 15.15 6.21 1.47
CA ILE A 436 13.77 6.71 1.27
C ILE A 436 13.00 6.70 2.60
N ARG A 437 13.05 5.59 3.35
CA ARG A 437 12.36 5.47 4.65
C ARG A 437 12.87 6.49 5.66
N PHE A 438 14.17 6.72 5.70
CA PHE A 438 14.79 7.70 6.58
C PHE A 438 14.32 9.12 6.24
N LEU A 439 14.34 9.48 4.97
CA LEU A 439 13.96 10.83 4.51
C LEU A 439 12.47 11.13 4.75
N ILE A 440 11.59 10.16 4.49
CA ILE A 440 10.15 10.29 4.76
C ILE A 440 9.90 10.43 6.26
N ARG A 441 10.54 9.61 7.09
CA ARG A 441 10.41 9.71 8.55
C ARG A 441 10.92 11.06 9.08
N ALA A 442 12.01 11.57 8.52
CA ALA A 442 12.53 12.89 8.88
C ALA A 442 11.52 14.00 8.53
N LEU A 443 10.84 13.89 7.39
CA LEU A 443 9.80 14.83 6.97
C LEU A 443 8.57 14.79 7.91
N GLU A 444 8.10 13.59 8.25
CA GLU A 444 7.02 13.39 9.24
C GLU A 444 7.38 13.98 10.61
N GLN A 445 8.64 13.94 11.02
CA GLN A 445 9.09 14.50 12.30
C GLN A 445 9.12 16.03 12.32
N GLN A 446 9.29 16.67 11.16
CA GLN A 446 9.38 18.12 11.01
C GLN A 446 8.01 18.80 10.84
N ALA A 447 6.96 18.06 10.50
CA ALA A 447 5.62 18.61 10.33
C ALA A 447 5.07 19.12 11.69
N PRO A 448 4.58 20.38 11.78
CA PRO A 448 3.99 20.91 13.00
C PRO A 448 2.71 20.13 13.34
N THR A 449 2.72 19.40 14.45
CA THR A 449 1.56 18.64 14.92
C THR A 449 0.51 19.58 15.52
N MET A 450 -0.50 19.91 14.72
CA MET A 450 -1.71 20.58 15.19
C MET A 450 -2.54 19.61 16.03
N ARG A 451 -3.03 20.08 17.19
CA ARG A 451 -3.92 19.30 18.06
C ARG A 451 -5.32 19.27 17.45
N ARG A 452 -5.86 18.09 17.19
CA ARG A 452 -7.15 17.85 16.52
C ARG A 452 -7.98 16.90 17.40
N THR A 453 -8.58 17.48 18.42
CA THR A 453 -9.38 16.78 19.44
C THR A 453 -10.65 17.59 19.69
N ILE A 454 -11.77 16.93 19.91
CA ILE A 454 -13.07 17.51 20.26
C ILE A 454 -12.94 18.36 21.53
N GLN A 455 -12.28 17.86 22.57
CA GLN A 455 -12.14 18.57 23.85
C GLN A 455 -11.48 19.95 23.73
N HIS A 456 -10.54 20.11 22.80
CA HIS A 456 -9.76 21.34 22.62
C HIS A 456 -10.20 22.17 21.41
N SER A 457 -11.27 21.75 20.74
CA SER A 457 -11.87 22.53 19.65
C SER A 457 -12.64 23.72 20.21
N LYS A 458 -12.79 24.79 19.42
CA LYS A 458 -13.68 25.88 19.82
C LYS A 458 -15.13 25.35 19.84
N PRO A 459 -15.99 25.77 20.79
CA PRO A 459 -17.38 25.30 20.85
C PRO A 459 -18.18 25.55 19.55
N ASP A 460 -17.91 26.69 18.91
CA ASP A 460 -18.60 27.19 17.71
C ASP A 460 -17.83 26.89 16.41
N SER A 461 -16.80 26.06 16.44
CA SER A 461 -16.11 25.63 15.22
C SER A 461 -16.83 24.45 14.57
N GLU A 462 -16.72 24.36 13.24
CA GLU A 462 -17.14 23.19 12.45
C GLU A 462 -16.55 21.88 13.03
N LEU A 463 -17.41 20.92 13.34
CA LEU A 463 -16.99 19.58 13.74
C LEU A 463 -16.86 18.70 12.49
N ARG A 464 -15.61 18.36 12.14
CA ARG A 464 -15.33 17.49 11.00
C ARG A 464 -15.21 16.03 11.43
N ILE A 465 -16.13 15.20 10.95
CA ILE A 465 -16.24 13.77 11.28
C ILE A 465 -15.89 12.96 10.03
N LEU A 466 -14.78 12.23 10.08
CA LEU A 466 -14.43 11.22 9.07
C LEU A 466 -15.14 9.91 9.42
N VAL A 467 -15.97 9.43 8.51
CA VAL A 467 -16.85 8.29 8.73
C VAL A 467 -16.44 7.18 7.76
N CYS A 468 -15.87 6.09 8.28
CA CYS A 468 -15.43 4.96 7.47
C CYS A 468 -16.53 3.91 7.38
N VAL A 469 -17.04 3.64 6.18
CA VAL A 469 -18.09 2.63 5.93
C VAL A 469 -17.51 1.47 5.14
N HIS A 470 -17.73 0.23 5.60
CA HIS A 470 -17.34 -0.97 4.86
C HIS A 470 -18.54 -1.76 4.33
N ASP A 471 -19.64 -1.80 5.10
CA ASP A 471 -20.86 -2.51 4.74
C ASP A 471 -22.07 -1.57 4.81
N LEU A 472 -23.12 -1.89 4.06
CA LEU A 472 -24.37 -1.13 4.04
C LEU A 472 -25.12 -1.24 5.38
N GLN A 473 -24.93 -2.34 6.12
CA GLN A 473 -25.63 -2.61 7.37
C GLN A 473 -25.35 -1.57 8.46
N SER A 474 -24.14 -1.00 8.50
CA SER A 474 -23.75 -0.05 9.55
C SER A 474 -24.20 1.38 9.30
N VAL A 475 -24.71 1.67 8.10
CA VAL A 475 -25.07 3.04 7.67
C VAL A 475 -26.14 3.68 8.57
N PRO A 476 -27.25 3.00 8.94
CA PRO A 476 -28.28 3.61 9.79
C PRO A 476 -27.74 4.04 11.16
N THR A 477 -26.96 3.19 11.82
CA THR A 477 -26.34 3.50 13.13
C THR A 477 -25.37 4.68 13.03
N MET A 478 -24.66 4.80 11.91
CA MET A 478 -23.74 5.91 11.65
C MET A 478 -24.50 7.22 11.41
N VAL A 479 -25.62 7.18 10.67
CA VAL A 479 -26.51 8.35 10.49
C VAL A 479 -27.08 8.81 11.84
N ASN A 480 -27.54 7.89 12.68
CA ASN A 480 -28.05 8.22 14.01
C ASN A 480 -26.99 8.89 14.90
N LEU A 481 -25.73 8.43 14.80
CA LEU A 481 -24.62 9.05 15.51
C LEU A 481 -24.29 10.46 14.98
N LEU A 482 -24.36 10.67 13.66
CA LEU A 482 -24.17 11.98 13.04
C LEU A 482 -25.28 12.94 13.45
N GLU A 483 -26.54 12.50 13.44
CA GLU A 483 -27.69 13.30 13.87
C GLU A 483 -27.61 13.65 15.37
N ALA A 484 -27.25 12.68 16.22
CA ALA A 484 -27.00 12.91 17.65
C ALA A 484 -25.86 13.91 17.91
N SER A 485 -24.93 14.12 16.96
CA SER A 485 -23.82 15.08 17.09
C SER A 485 -24.24 16.56 17.05
N ASN A 486 -25.53 16.82 16.83
CA ASN A 486 -26.19 18.13 16.88
C ASN A 486 -25.55 19.18 15.94
N ALA A 487 -25.90 19.10 14.65
CA ALA A 487 -25.51 20.11 13.67
C ALA A 487 -26.37 21.38 13.81
N THR A 488 -25.73 22.54 14.00
CA THR A 488 -26.41 23.84 14.07
C THR A 488 -25.66 24.88 13.23
N GLU A 489 -26.29 26.01 12.90
CA GLU A 489 -25.64 27.08 12.12
C GLU A 489 -24.40 27.67 12.82
N GLN A 490 -24.42 27.72 14.16
CA GLN A 490 -23.29 28.19 14.96
C GLN A 490 -22.19 27.13 15.13
N SER A 491 -22.52 25.86 14.91
CA SER A 491 -21.59 24.74 15.08
C SER A 491 -21.89 23.66 14.03
N PRO A 492 -21.53 23.91 12.75
CA PRO A 492 -21.87 23.01 11.67
C PRO A 492 -21.11 21.68 11.76
N VAL A 493 -21.62 20.65 11.11
CA VAL A 493 -20.99 19.32 11.04
C VAL A 493 -20.56 19.03 9.60
N GLY A 494 -19.25 18.88 9.40
CA GLY A 494 -18.67 18.43 8.14
C GLY A 494 -18.47 16.92 8.15
N VAL A 495 -19.23 16.19 7.33
CA VAL A 495 -19.16 14.73 7.21
C VAL A 495 -18.25 14.36 6.04
N ILE A 496 -17.12 13.76 6.33
CA ILE A 496 -16.22 13.18 5.34
C ILE A 496 -16.56 11.69 5.28
N ALA A 497 -17.32 11.27 4.27
CA ALA A 497 -17.74 9.87 4.14
C ALA A 497 -16.72 9.10 3.32
N LEU A 498 -16.12 8.04 3.89
CA LEU A 498 -15.13 7.20 3.22
C LEU A 498 -15.64 5.77 3.10
N VAL A 499 -16.01 5.36 1.89
CA VAL A 499 -16.39 3.97 1.60
C VAL A 499 -15.14 3.15 1.31
N LEU A 500 -14.87 2.14 2.14
CA LEU A 500 -13.68 1.29 2.07
C LEU A 500 -13.96 0.01 1.26
N ILE A 501 -13.27 -0.13 0.12
CA ILE A 501 -13.39 -1.29 -0.77
C ILE A 501 -12.01 -1.95 -0.93
N GLU A 502 -11.93 -3.27 -0.75
CA GLU A 502 -10.68 -3.99 -1.00
C GLU A 502 -10.30 -3.93 -2.49
N LEU A 503 -9.10 -3.45 -2.78
CA LEU A 503 -8.51 -3.50 -4.12
C LEU A 503 -8.13 -4.94 -4.46
N VAL A 504 -8.85 -5.53 -5.42
CA VAL A 504 -8.48 -6.81 -6.01
C VAL A 504 -8.28 -6.61 -7.51
N GLY A 505 -7.07 -6.89 -7.99
CA GLY A 505 -6.80 -6.97 -9.41
C GLY A 505 -6.33 -5.70 -10.13
N ARG A 506 -5.89 -4.66 -9.39
CA ARG A 506 -5.28 -3.44 -9.94
C ARG A 506 -3.96 -3.15 -9.24
N ALA A 507 -3.00 -2.53 -9.94
CA ALA A 507 -1.74 -2.07 -9.36
C ALA A 507 -1.97 -0.83 -8.51
N ALA A 508 -2.74 0.13 -9.03
CA ALA A 508 -2.86 1.44 -8.40
C ALA A 508 -4.09 1.52 -7.48
N PRO A 509 -3.93 2.09 -6.28
CA PRO A 509 -5.05 2.50 -5.44
C PRO A 509 -5.90 3.54 -6.17
N LEU A 510 -7.18 3.64 -5.80
CA LEU A 510 -8.06 4.67 -6.34
C LEU A 510 -8.87 5.29 -5.20
N LEU A 511 -8.62 6.58 -4.96
CA LEU A 511 -9.50 7.42 -4.17
C LEU A 511 -10.40 8.21 -5.13
N ILE A 512 -11.70 7.92 -5.12
CA ILE A 512 -12.70 8.60 -5.94
C ILE A 512 -13.38 9.66 -5.11
N THR A 513 -13.37 10.91 -5.58
CA THR A 513 -14.17 11.99 -5.01
C THR A 513 -15.50 12.07 -5.75
N HIS A 514 -16.62 11.97 -5.04
CA HIS A 514 -17.93 12.12 -5.64
C HIS A 514 -18.36 13.59 -5.56
N ASN A 515 -18.26 14.31 -6.68
CA ASN A 515 -18.76 15.68 -6.77
C ASN A 515 -20.27 15.70 -7.00
N HIS A 516 -20.93 16.83 -6.69
CA HIS A 516 -22.39 17.02 -6.88
C HIS A 516 -22.87 16.88 -8.34
N SER A 517 -21.97 16.77 -9.33
CA SER A 517 -22.28 16.74 -10.77
C SER A 517 -22.57 15.32 -11.28
N GLN A 518 -23.68 15.15 -11.99
CA GLN A 518 -24.20 13.93 -12.62
C GLN A 518 -23.32 13.39 -13.78
N GLY A 519 -22.07 13.00 -13.50
CA GLY A 519 -21.21 12.28 -14.44
C GLY A 519 -21.54 10.78 -14.49
N ALA A 520 -21.50 10.16 -15.67
CA ALA A 520 -21.86 8.76 -15.87
C ALA A 520 -21.01 7.80 -15.00
N ILE A 521 -21.67 7.17 -14.04
CA ILE A 521 -21.08 6.36 -12.96
C ILE A 521 -20.79 4.93 -13.44
N PRO A 522 -19.63 4.33 -13.12
CA PRO A 522 -19.35 2.92 -13.40
C PRO A 522 -20.31 1.98 -12.65
N GLN A 523 -20.89 1.01 -13.36
CA GLN A 523 -21.94 0.10 -12.85
C GLN A 523 -21.51 -0.83 -11.69
N ASP A 524 -20.19 -1.00 -11.45
CA ASP A 524 -19.66 -1.77 -10.30
C ASP A 524 -19.79 -1.03 -8.94
N ALA A 525 -20.32 0.21 -8.92
CA ALA A 525 -20.42 1.08 -7.76
C ALA A 525 -21.79 1.06 -7.05
N SER A 526 -22.61 0.01 -7.22
CA SER A 526 -24.00 0.00 -6.70
C SER A 526 -24.07 0.13 -5.17
N ILE A 527 -23.23 -0.57 -4.42
CA ILE A 527 -23.22 -0.54 -2.94
C ILE A 527 -22.64 0.79 -2.43
N SER A 528 -21.50 1.23 -2.97
CA SER A 528 -20.92 2.53 -2.60
C SER A 528 -21.88 3.68 -2.88
N LEU A 529 -22.63 3.61 -3.98
CA LEU A 529 -23.62 4.61 -4.34
C LEU A 529 -24.84 4.56 -3.40
N GLN A 530 -25.29 3.37 -3.00
CA GLN A 530 -26.35 3.24 -1.99
C GLN A 530 -25.94 3.88 -0.66
N ILE A 531 -24.72 3.62 -0.20
CA ILE A 531 -24.15 4.22 1.02
C ILE A 531 -24.09 5.75 0.89
N ILE A 532 -23.54 6.25 -0.21
CA ILE A 532 -23.41 7.70 -0.46
C ILE A 532 -24.78 8.35 -0.54
N ASN A 533 -25.75 7.73 -1.23
CA ASN A 533 -27.11 8.24 -1.34
C ASN A 533 -27.81 8.30 0.03
N ALA A 534 -27.61 7.31 0.89
CA ALA A 534 -28.15 7.31 2.25
C ALA A 534 -27.57 8.46 3.09
N LEU A 535 -26.25 8.69 3.03
CA LEU A 535 -25.63 9.83 3.72
C LEU A 535 -26.04 11.18 3.11
N ARG A 536 -26.33 11.23 1.82
CA ARG A 536 -26.82 12.43 1.14
C ARG A 536 -28.24 12.79 1.58
N GLN A 537 -29.07 11.81 1.93
CA GLN A 537 -30.38 12.08 2.54
C GLN A 537 -30.23 12.80 3.87
N TYR A 538 -29.19 12.49 4.65
CA TYR A 538 -28.89 13.22 5.89
C TYR A 538 -28.47 14.67 5.61
N GLU A 539 -27.62 14.93 4.61
CA GLU A 539 -27.27 16.30 4.20
C GLU A 539 -28.52 17.12 3.78
N LEU A 540 -29.40 16.52 2.96
CA LEU A 540 -30.65 17.17 2.51
C LEU A 540 -31.63 17.43 3.66
N ALA A 541 -31.58 16.67 4.74
CA ALA A 541 -32.41 16.93 5.92
C ALA A 541 -31.94 18.16 6.72
N PHE A 542 -30.67 18.56 6.58
CA PHE A 542 -30.03 19.62 7.36
C PHE A 542 -29.21 20.58 6.48
N GLU A 543 -29.79 21.04 5.36
CA GLU A 543 -29.12 21.76 4.25
C GLU A 543 -28.22 22.96 4.65
N SER A 544 -28.47 23.64 5.78
CA SER A 544 -27.65 24.78 6.24
C SER A 544 -26.58 24.43 7.29
N CYS A 545 -26.66 23.25 7.90
CA CYS A 545 -25.88 22.88 9.08
C CYS A 545 -24.91 21.71 8.83
N VAL A 546 -25.16 20.91 7.79
CA VAL A 546 -24.38 19.72 7.46
C VAL A 546 -23.77 19.87 6.07
N THR A 547 -22.50 19.47 5.93
CA THR A 547 -21.87 19.33 4.61
C THR A 547 -21.36 17.91 4.43
N LEU A 548 -21.60 17.30 3.26
CA LEU A 548 -21.14 15.95 2.95
C LEU A 548 -20.04 15.97 1.88
N GLN A 549 -18.94 15.30 2.16
CA GLN A 549 -17.86 15.06 1.21
C GLN A 549 -17.66 13.56 1.03
N PRO A 550 -18.21 12.95 -0.03
CA PRO A 550 -18.12 11.51 -0.24
C PRO A 550 -16.86 11.11 -1.00
N PHE A 551 -16.17 10.11 -0.45
CA PHE A 551 -14.99 9.48 -0.98
C PHE A 551 -15.20 7.96 -1.06
N THR A 552 -14.64 7.32 -2.08
CA THR A 552 -14.51 5.86 -2.14
C THR A 552 -13.04 5.52 -2.25
N ASP A 553 -12.52 4.79 -1.28
CA ASP A 553 -11.14 4.31 -1.27
C ASP A 553 -11.10 2.84 -1.67
N ILE A 554 -10.45 2.58 -2.81
CA ILE A 554 -10.25 1.24 -3.35
C ILE A 554 -8.77 0.89 -3.20
N THR A 555 -8.42 0.22 -2.11
CA THR A 555 -7.03 -0.04 -1.69
C THR A 555 -6.88 -1.43 -1.06
N HIS A 556 -5.66 -1.97 -1.02
CA HIS A 556 -5.41 -3.20 -0.28
C HIS A 556 -5.54 -2.94 1.23
N TYR A 557 -6.08 -3.90 2.00
CA TYR A 557 -6.26 -3.77 3.45
C TYR A 557 -4.98 -3.38 4.22
N GLU A 558 -3.80 -3.71 3.69
CA GLU A 558 -2.52 -3.35 4.30
C GLU A 558 -2.25 -1.84 4.29
N LEU A 559 -2.80 -1.13 3.29
CA LEU A 559 -2.57 0.29 2.98
C LEU A 559 -3.70 1.22 3.46
N MET A 560 -4.94 0.72 3.58
CA MET A 560 -6.10 1.49 4.07
C MET A 560 -5.84 2.37 5.31
N PRO A 561 -5.09 1.94 6.35
CA PRO A 561 -4.82 2.79 7.51
C PRO A 561 -4.09 4.08 7.18
N GLU A 562 -3.21 4.04 6.19
CA GLU A 562 -2.45 5.20 5.72
C GLU A 562 -3.37 6.14 4.95
N ASP A 563 -4.26 5.61 4.10
CA ASP A 563 -5.23 6.40 3.34
C ASP A 563 -6.25 7.09 4.25
N ILE A 564 -6.76 6.38 5.25
CA ILE A 564 -7.67 6.94 6.27
C ILE A 564 -6.98 8.07 7.04
N SER A 565 -5.74 7.82 7.51
CA SER A 565 -4.97 8.82 8.25
C SER A 565 -4.64 10.04 7.39
N ARG A 566 -4.31 9.82 6.12
CA ARG A 566 -4.01 10.87 5.16
C ARG A 566 -5.25 11.70 4.83
N LEU A 567 -6.38 11.06 4.56
CA LEU A 567 -7.64 11.76 4.29
C LEU A 567 -8.09 12.56 5.52
N ALA A 568 -7.94 11.99 6.73
CA ALA A 568 -8.17 12.72 7.98
C ALA A 568 -7.24 13.94 8.12
N LEU A 569 -6.00 13.83 7.67
CA LEU A 569 -5.04 14.94 7.68
C LEU A 569 -5.45 16.04 6.70
N ASP A 570 -5.67 15.66 5.44
CA ASP A 570 -5.95 16.55 4.30
C ASP A 570 -7.30 17.29 4.47
N GLN A 571 -8.31 16.60 5.00
CA GLN A 571 -9.63 17.17 5.26
C GLN A 571 -9.78 17.77 6.66
N ASN A 572 -8.70 17.89 7.44
CA ASN A 572 -8.75 18.45 8.80
C ASN A 572 -9.82 17.79 9.69
N ALA A 573 -9.93 16.46 9.66
CA ALA A 573 -10.88 15.74 10.50
C ALA A 573 -10.54 15.94 11.99
N THR A 574 -11.57 16.15 12.81
CA THR A 574 -11.48 16.27 14.28
C THR A 574 -11.58 14.89 14.93
N ILE A 575 -12.43 14.03 14.37
CA ILE A 575 -12.59 12.63 14.80
C ILE A 575 -12.78 11.72 13.59
N ALA A 576 -12.19 10.52 13.63
CA ALA A 576 -12.41 9.45 12.67
C ALA A 576 -13.20 8.31 13.32
N ILE A 577 -14.36 7.97 12.78
CA ILE A 577 -15.24 6.89 13.22
C ILE A 577 -15.01 5.66 12.33
N LEU A 578 -14.57 4.57 12.94
CA LEU A 578 -14.23 3.31 12.30
C LEU A 578 -15.25 2.23 12.64
N PRO A 579 -15.56 1.31 11.71
CA PRO A 579 -16.45 0.18 12.00
C PRO A 579 -15.74 -0.86 12.86
N PHE A 580 -16.49 -1.55 13.71
CA PHE A 580 -15.99 -2.71 14.44
C PHE A 580 -15.87 -3.94 13.54
N HIS A 581 -14.95 -4.84 13.87
CA HIS A 581 -14.58 -5.96 13.00
C HIS A 581 -15.49 -7.20 13.14
N LYS A 582 -16.35 -7.24 14.16
CA LYS A 582 -17.36 -8.29 14.39
C LYS A 582 -18.74 -7.71 14.09
N HIS A 583 -19.52 -8.38 13.26
CA HIS A 583 -20.93 -8.03 13.00
C HIS A 583 -21.85 -8.91 13.84
N TRP A 584 -22.97 -8.33 14.28
CA TRP A 584 -24.00 -9.02 15.05
C TRP A 584 -25.10 -9.52 14.11
N GLU A 585 -25.53 -10.76 14.31
CA GLU A 585 -26.73 -11.30 13.67
C GLU A 585 -27.97 -10.99 14.51
N ILE A 586 -29.16 -11.17 13.93
CA ILE A 586 -30.44 -10.82 14.55
C ILE A 586 -30.69 -11.64 15.83
N ASP A 587 -30.12 -12.84 15.91
CA ASP A 587 -30.22 -13.74 17.07
C ASP A 587 -29.28 -13.36 18.23
N GLY A 588 -28.49 -12.29 18.09
CA GLY A 588 -27.49 -11.89 19.08
C GLY A 588 -26.19 -12.69 19.00
N SER A 589 -26.02 -13.57 18.01
CA SER A 589 -24.76 -14.26 17.76
C SER A 589 -23.79 -13.37 16.96
N ILE A 590 -22.50 -13.68 17.07
CA ILE A 590 -21.46 -13.02 16.27
C ILE A 590 -21.42 -13.70 14.90
N GLY A 591 -21.80 -12.96 13.86
CA GLY A 591 -21.78 -13.43 12.49
C GLY A 591 -20.37 -13.38 11.90
N THR A 592 -20.13 -12.42 11.01
CA THR A 592 -18.85 -12.32 10.28
C THR A 592 -17.79 -11.57 11.09
N VAL A 593 -16.58 -12.14 11.16
CA VAL A 593 -15.41 -11.53 11.81
C VAL A 593 -14.35 -11.22 10.77
N SER A 594 -14.03 -9.94 10.58
CA SER A 594 -13.01 -9.49 9.64
C SER A 594 -11.69 -9.15 10.33
N ARG A 595 -10.73 -10.09 10.31
CA ARG A 595 -9.37 -9.85 10.84
C ARG A 595 -8.63 -8.69 10.15
N ALA A 596 -8.99 -8.41 8.90
CA ALA A 596 -8.44 -7.27 8.16
C ALA A 596 -8.84 -5.94 8.80
N ILE A 597 -10.13 -5.76 9.13
CA ILE A 597 -10.64 -4.54 9.79
C ILE A 597 -10.02 -4.37 11.19
N GLN A 598 -9.87 -5.46 11.95
CA GLN A 598 -9.19 -5.42 13.26
C GLN A 598 -7.74 -4.89 13.14
N THR A 599 -7.02 -5.36 12.12
CA THR A 599 -5.66 -4.92 11.84
C THR A 599 -5.61 -3.43 11.46
N ILE A 600 -6.61 -2.96 10.69
CA ILE A 600 -6.76 -1.56 10.30
C ILE A 600 -6.99 -0.68 11.53
N ASN A 601 -8.00 -1.01 12.36
CA ASN A 601 -8.33 -0.27 13.57
C ASN A 601 -7.11 -0.14 14.49
N THR A 602 -6.39 -1.25 14.72
CA THR A 602 -5.18 -1.26 15.58
C THR A 602 -4.07 -0.33 15.05
N LYS A 603 -3.88 -0.27 13.73
CA LYS A 603 -2.88 0.61 13.10
C LYS A 603 -3.30 2.08 13.18
N ILE A 604 -4.56 2.40 12.91
CA ILE A 604 -5.09 3.77 12.95
C ILE A 604 -5.02 4.32 14.37
N LEU A 605 -5.44 3.55 15.37
CA LEU A 605 -5.37 3.96 16.79
C LEU A 605 -3.97 4.39 17.24
N ARG A 606 -2.90 3.91 16.60
CA ARG A 606 -1.51 4.29 16.94
C ARG A 606 -1.01 5.56 16.24
N LYS A 607 -1.57 5.90 15.08
CA LYS A 607 -1.01 6.88 14.15
C LYS A 607 -1.98 8.00 13.72
N ALA A 608 -3.27 7.90 14.05
CA ALA A 608 -4.27 8.82 13.56
C ALA A 608 -3.92 10.29 13.90
N PRO A 609 -4.06 11.22 12.95
CA PRO A 609 -3.80 12.64 13.17
C PRO A 609 -4.93 13.34 13.93
N CYS A 610 -5.98 12.62 14.35
CA CYS A 610 -7.16 13.14 15.05
C CYS A 610 -7.63 12.14 16.13
N SER A 611 -8.67 12.47 16.87
CA SER A 611 -9.33 11.51 17.77
C SER A 611 -9.97 10.37 16.98
N VAL A 612 -10.09 9.19 17.56
CA VAL A 612 -10.60 7.99 16.87
C VAL A 612 -11.75 7.40 17.67
N GLY A 613 -12.88 7.15 17.02
CA GLY A 613 -14.00 6.38 17.56
C GLY A 613 -14.09 5.02 16.87
N ILE A 614 -14.25 3.93 17.61
CA ILE A 614 -14.64 2.63 17.06
C ILE A 614 -16.10 2.40 17.41
N LEU A 615 -16.94 2.25 16.38
CA LEU A 615 -18.37 2.03 16.52
C LEU A 615 -18.67 0.53 16.45
N VAL A 616 -19.13 -0.02 17.56
CA VAL A 616 -19.73 -1.35 17.64
C VAL A 616 -21.22 -1.22 17.34
N ASP A 617 -21.59 -1.63 16.14
CA ASP A 617 -22.97 -1.55 15.68
C ASP A 617 -23.81 -2.69 16.25
N ARG A 618 -24.85 -2.34 17.00
CA ARG A 618 -25.88 -3.26 17.52
C ARG A 618 -27.30 -2.84 17.09
N GLY A 619 -27.42 -1.92 16.12
CA GLY A 619 -28.71 -1.37 15.68
C GLY A 619 -29.70 -2.44 15.19
N ILE A 620 -29.18 -3.52 14.59
CA ILE A 620 -30.00 -4.64 14.08
C ILE A 620 -30.75 -5.37 15.21
N LEU A 621 -30.22 -5.39 16.44
CA LEU A 621 -30.80 -6.11 17.58
C LEU A 621 -32.05 -5.42 18.14
N LYS A 622 -32.14 -4.08 18.00
CA LYS A 622 -33.34 -3.33 18.43
C LYS A 622 -34.42 -3.26 17.35
N GLY A 623 -34.14 -3.70 16.11
CA GLY A 623 -35.05 -3.50 14.96
C GLY A 623 -35.35 -2.03 14.64
N SER A 624 -34.62 -1.11 15.28
CA SER A 624 -34.92 0.32 15.25
C SER A 624 -34.12 0.99 14.14
N MET A 625 -34.76 1.17 12.99
CA MET A 625 -34.31 2.03 11.89
C MET A 625 -34.57 3.52 12.19
N ALA A 626 -34.60 3.91 13.47
CA ALA A 626 -35.07 5.23 13.88
C ALA A 626 -34.07 6.32 13.49
N THR A 627 -34.32 6.94 12.34
CA THR A 627 -33.95 8.32 12.04
C THR A 627 -34.54 9.20 13.15
N LEU A 628 -33.73 9.93 13.94
CA LEU A 628 -34.23 10.71 15.09
C LEU A 628 -35.25 11.79 14.65
N SER A 629 -35.34 12.05 13.35
CA SER A 629 -36.28 12.98 12.73
C SER A 629 -37.74 12.50 12.62
N ASN A 630 -38.05 11.19 12.78
CA ASN A 630 -39.35 10.67 12.33
C ASN A 630 -40.29 10.05 13.39
N GLN A 631 -39.92 9.99 14.68
CA GLN A 631 -40.83 9.56 15.76
C GLN A 631 -40.50 10.28 17.08
N GLY A 632 -41.51 10.61 17.88
CA GLY A 632 -41.38 11.33 19.17
C GLY A 632 -40.67 10.57 20.31
N ASN A 633 -39.72 9.67 19.99
CA ASN A 633 -38.91 8.96 20.96
C ASN A 633 -37.60 9.71 21.21
N ILE A 634 -37.25 9.82 22.48
CA ILE A 634 -35.99 10.40 22.94
C ILE A 634 -34.87 9.38 22.72
N TYR A 635 -33.77 9.79 22.10
CA TYR A 635 -32.58 8.95 21.93
C TYR A 635 -31.72 8.99 23.18
N HIS A 636 -31.53 7.86 23.85
CA HIS A 636 -30.87 7.79 25.14
C HIS A 636 -29.37 7.48 24.97
N VAL A 637 -28.51 8.41 25.39
CA VAL A 637 -27.04 8.29 25.31
C VAL A 637 -26.46 8.23 26.71
N ALA A 638 -25.63 7.22 26.99
CA ALA A 638 -24.81 7.17 28.21
C ALA A 638 -23.36 7.53 27.90
N VAL A 639 -22.73 8.34 28.76
CA VAL A 639 -21.29 8.58 28.74
C VAL A 639 -20.70 8.01 30.01
N VAL A 640 -19.87 6.97 29.87
CA VAL A 640 -19.16 6.36 30.99
C VAL A 640 -17.86 7.13 31.24
N TYR A 641 -17.66 7.58 32.48
CA TYR A 641 -16.48 8.35 32.88
C TYR A 641 -15.82 7.71 34.11
N ILE A 642 -14.67 7.08 33.93
CA ILE A 642 -13.84 6.53 35.01
C ILE A 642 -12.70 7.50 35.34
N GLY A 643 -12.14 8.14 34.31
CA GLY A 643 -11.04 9.10 34.41
C GLY A 643 -10.01 8.90 33.31
N GLY A 644 -9.41 10.01 32.88
CA GLY A 644 -8.35 10.02 31.87
C GLY A 644 -8.66 10.86 30.63
N PRO A 645 -7.73 10.88 29.66
CA PRO A 645 -7.83 11.69 28.45
C PRO A 645 -8.89 11.19 27.46
N ASP A 646 -9.04 9.88 27.31
CA ASP A 646 -9.98 9.26 26.37
C ASP A 646 -11.43 9.45 26.87
N ASP A 647 -11.65 9.39 28.19
CA ASP A 647 -12.94 9.75 28.82
C ASP A 647 -13.24 11.24 28.73
N ALA A 648 -12.24 12.11 28.87
CA ALA A 648 -12.42 13.54 28.70
C ALA A 648 -12.84 13.90 27.26
N GLU A 649 -12.31 13.19 26.27
CA GLU A 649 -12.74 13.31 24.87
C GLU A 649 -14.18 12.80 24.67
N SER A 650 -14.52 11.66 25.27
CA SER A 650 -15.88 11.08 25.27
C SER A 650 -16.89 12.04 25.90
N LEU A 651 -16.53 12.64 27.04
CA LEU A 651 -17.33 13.64 27.74
C LEU A 651 -17.55 14.89 26.89
N ALA A 652 -16.52 15.38 26.20
CA ALA A 652 -16.64 16.52 25.31
C ALA A 652 -17.60 16.24 24.13
N TYR A 653 -17.53 15.03 23.56
CA TYR A 653 -18.46 14.64 22.51
C TYR A 653 -19.89 14.49 23.02
N GLY A 654 -20.08 13.87 24.19
CA GLY A 654 -21.38 13.78 24.85
C GLY A 654 -21.97 15.15 25.20
N ALA A 655 -21.17 16.06 25.75
CA ALA A 655 -21.61 17.43 26.06
C ALA A 655 -22.12 18.17 24.82
N ARG A 656 -21.57 17.87 23.64
CA ARG A 656 -22.09 18.37 22.37
C ARG A 656 -23.44 17.75 22.02
N MET A 657 -23.59 16.44 22.17
CA MET A 657 -24.86 15.73 21.92
C MET A 657 -25.99 16.21 22.84
N ALA A 658 -25.66 16.61 24.08
CA ALA A 658 -26.61 17.14 25.06
C ALA A 658 -27.40 18.37 24.58
N ARG A 659 -26.85 19.10 23.59
CA ARG A 659 -27.48 20.28 22.99
C ARG A 659 -28.61 19.92 22.02
N HIS A 660 -28.75 18.65 21.63
CA HIS A 660 -29.81 18.18 20.75
C HIS A 660 -31.13 17.98 21.52
N LYS A 661 -32.23 18.52 21.00
CA LYS A 661 -33.53 18.51 21.69
C LYS A 661 -34.09 17.11 21.95
N ASN A 662 -33.84 16.17 21.04
CA ASN A 662 -34.35 14.80 21.11
C ASN A 662 -33.31 13.79 21.64
N VAL A 663 -32.22 14.26 22.26
CA VAL A 663 -31.22 13.39 22.89
C VAL A 663 -31.28 13.58 24.40
N SER A 664 -31.46 12.50 25.14
CA SER A 664 -31.25 12.48 26.58
C SER A 664 -29.89 11.87 26.90
N ILE A 665 -29.07 12.63 27.62
CA ILE A 665 -27.72 12.21 27.97
C ILE A 665 -27.62 11.91 29.45
N THR A 666 -27.03 10.76 29.79
CA THR A 666 -26.70 10.38 31.16
C THR A 666 -25.20 10.24 31.30
N ILE A 667 -24.57 11.09 32.11
CA ILE A 667 -23.15 10.98 32.46
C ILE A 667 -23.04 10.11 33.69
N ILE A 668 -22.37 8.97 33.55
CA ILE A 668 -22.19 7.97 34.60
C ILE A 668 -20.72 8.00 35.04
N ARG A 669 -20.47 8.63 36.19
CA ARG A 669 -19.13 8.74 36.75
C ARG A 669 -18.85 7.59 37.71
N PHE A 670 -17.79 6.84 37.46
CA PHE A 670 -17.30 5.81 38.38
C PHE A 670 -16.14 6.32 39.20
N LEU A 671 -16.23 6.17 40.52
CA LEU A 671 -15.18 6.54 41.46
C LEU A 671 -14.76 5.32 42.28
N MET A 672 -13.46 5.15 42.50
CA MET A 672 -12.98 4.14 43.43
C MET A 672 -13.06 4.65 44.87
N PHE A 673 -13.62 3.81 45.76
CA PHE A 673 -13.59 4.03 47.20
C PHE A 673 -12.14 4.01 47.73
N GLY A 674 -11.70 5.10 48.37
CA GLY A 674 -10.42 5.15 49.09
C GLY A 674 -9.16 5.37 48.24
N TYR A 675 -9.26 5.39 46.91
CA TYR A 675 -8.18 5.89 46.04
C TYR A 675 -8.25 7.42 46.02
N ASP A 676 -7.15 8.17 46.02
CA ASP A 676 -7.21 9.64 46.01
C ASP A 676 -6.04 10.29 45.25
N ASN A 677 -6.12 10.28 43.91
CA ASN A 677 -5.19 11.03 43.07
C ASN A 677 -5.68 12.49 42.96
N ALA A 678 -5.34 13.32 43.94
CA ALA A 678 -5.87 14.68 44.10
C ALA A 678 -5.70 15.59 42.86
N ARG A 679 -4.62 15.40 42.08
CA ARG A 679 -4.32 16.24 40.91
C ARG A 679 -5.18 15.89 39.69
N GLU A 680 -5.28 14.61 39.34
CA GLU A 680 -6.13 14.13 38.24
C GLU A 680 -7.61 14.36 38.57
N ARG A 681 -8.02 14.08 39.81
CA ARG A 681 -9.39 14.34 40.26
C ARG A 681 -9.79 15.79 40.16
N LYS A 682 -8.90 16.73 40.48
CA LYS A 682 -9.22 18.15 40.35
C LYS A 682 -9.48 18.56 38.90
N LEU A 683 -8.71 18.01 37.96
CA LEU A 683 -8.91 18.28 36.54
C LEU A 683 -10.22 17.65 36.04
N ASP A 684 -10.46 16.39 36.37
CA ASP A 684 -11.65 15.65 35.97
C ASP A 684 -12.92 16.27 36.57
N ASN A 685 -12.86 16.70 37.84
CA ASN A 685 -13.94 17.46 38.48
C ASN A 685 -14.24 18.75 37.72
N SER A 686 -13.21 19.52 37.36
CA SER A 686 -13.42 20.78 36.63
C SER A 686 -14.08 20.60 35.27
N LEU A 687 -13.77 19.51 34.56
CA LEU A 687 -14.38 19.19 33.27
C LEU A 687 -15.86 18.79 33.43
N ILE A 688 -16.15 17.91 34.37
CA ILE A 688 -17.52 17.45 34.64
C ILE A 688 -18.39 18.60 35.15
N GLU A 689 -17.85 19.42 36.04
CA GLU A 689 -18.57 20.57 36.62
C GLU A 689 -18.88 21.62 35.55
N ALA A 690 -17.97 21.85 34.59
CA ALA A 690 -18.25 22.71 33.44
C ALA A 690 -19.43 22.19 32.60
N VAL A 691 -19.44 20.90 32.27
CA VAL A 691 -20.54 20.27 31.50
C VAL A 691 -21.87 20.33 32.27
N ARG A 692 -21.83 20.09 33.59
CA ARG A 692 -23.01 20.18 34.46
C ARG A 692 -23.55 21.60 34.55
N TYR A 693 -22.66 22.59 34.63
CA TYR A 693 -23.04 24.00 34.65
C TYR A 693 -23.72 24.41 33.34
N GLU A 694 -23.14 24.04 32.19
CA GLU A 694 -23.72 24.29 30.86
C GLU A 694 -25.10 23.64 30.68
N ASN A 695 -25.35 22.49 31.31
CA ASN A 695 -26.61 21.74 31.20
C ASN A 695 -27.55 21.89 32.41
N SER A 696 -27.33 22.88 33.27
CA SER A 696 -28.11 23.08 34.50
C SER A 696 -29.62 23.28 34.25
N THR A 697 -29.99 23.77 33.08
CA THR A 697 -31.39 23.99 32.65
C THR A 697 -31.91 22.92 31.69
N ASN A 698 -31.12 21.89 31.39
CA ASN A 698 -31.47 20.86 30.41
C ASN A 698 -32.18 19.68 31.10
N GLU A 699 -33.49 19.55 30.90
CA GLU A 699 -34.29 18.46 31.47
C GLU A 699 -33.87 17.07 30.97
N ASN A 700 -33.23 17.01 29.81
CA ASN A 700 -32.76 15.76 29.19
C ASN A 700 -31.34 15.35 29.65
N PHE A 701 -30.75 16.08 30.60
CA PHE A 701 -29.42 15.80 31.14
C PHE A 701 -29.48 15.18 32.54
N VAL A 702 -28.86 14.01 32.70
CA VAL A 702 -28.77 13.28 33.97
C VAL A 702 -27.31 13.06 34.33
N TYR A 703 -26.96 13.23 35.60
CA TYR A 703 -25.65 12.90 36.15
C TYR A 703 -25.79 11.87 37.26
N GLU A 704 -25.15 10.71 37.09
CA GLU A 704 -25.10 9.61 38.04
C GLU A 704 -23.66 9.40 38.52
N GLU A 705 -23.47 9.21 39.82
CA GLU A 705 -22.16 8.93 40.41
C GLU A 705 -22.19 7.58 41.15
N HIS A 706 -21.33 6.66 40.73
CA HIS A 706 -21.24 5.31 41.25
C HIS A 706 -19.88 5.09 41.92
N VAL A 707 -19.91 4.91 43.24
CA VAL A 707 -18.71 4.56 44.01
C VAL A 707 -18.56 3.04 44.04
N THR A 708 -17.45 2.54 43.51
CA THR A 708 -17.13 1.10 43.40
C THR A 708 -15.88 0.76 44.21
N ARG A 709 -15.81 -0.47 44.73
CA ARG A 709 -14.68 -0.95 45.55
C ARG A 709 -13.64 -1.71 44.72
N ASP A 710 -14.09 -2.39 43.67
CA ASP A 710 -13.30 -3.28 42.84
C ASP A 710 -13.90 -3.41 41.42
N GLY A 711 -13.19 -4.13 40.54
CA GLY A 711 -13.66 -4.40 39.18
C GLY A 711 -14.93 -5.25 39.10
N VAL A 712 -15.22 -6.06 40.12
CA VAL A 712 -16.48 -6.82 40.20
C VAL A 712 -17.65 -5.84 40.38
N GLY A 713 -17.54 -4.88 41.29
CA GLY A 713 -18.53 -3.82 41.47
C GLY A 713 -18.75 -3.01 40.20
N LEU A 714 -17.67 -2.62 39.51
CA LEU A 714 -17.75 -1.94 38.21
C LEU A 714 -18.50 -2.79 37.17
N SER A 715 -18.16 -4.07 37.04
CA SER A 715 -18.79 -4.98 36.09
C SER A 715 -20.30 -5.18 36.36
N ALA A 716 -20.69 -5.23 37.64
CA ALA A 716 -22.08 -5.34 38.06
C ALA A 716 -22.88 -4.07 37.71
N SER A 717 -22.30 -2.88 37.94
CA SER A 717 -22.91 -1.62 37.56
C SER A 717 -23.04 -1.47 36.04
N LEU A 718 -22.02 -1.88 35.27
CA LEU A 718 -22.06 -1.85 33.81
C LEU A 718 -23.11 -2.82 33.23
N ARG A 719 -23.30 -4.00 33.84
CA ARG A 719 -24.41 -4.90 33.46
C ARG A 719 -25.78 -4.28 33.73
N GLY A 720 -25.90 -3.45 34.76
CA GLY A 720 -27.14 -2.71 35.06
C GLY A 720 -27.55 -1.66 34.02
N LEU A 721 -26.73 -1.42 32.98
CA LEU A 721 -27.03 -0.50 31.88
C LEU A 721 -27.86 -1.15 30.75
N GLU A 722 -28.15 -2.45 30.86
CA GLU A 722 -28.93 -3.21 29.89
C GLU A 722 -30.29 -2.54 29.61
N ASN A 723 -30.66 -2.43 28.33
CA ASN A 723 -31.93 -1.89 27.82
C ASN A 723 -32.29 -0.44 28.20
N ARG A 724 -31.40 0.31 28.88
CA ARG A 724 -31.64 1.73 29.25
C ARG A 724 -31.25 2.73 28.16
N PHE A 725 -30.29 2.38 27.31
CA PHE A 725 -29.64 3.31 26.39
C PHE A 725 -29.65 2.78 24.95
N ASP A 726 -29.58 3.70 23.99
CA ASP A 726 -29.42 3.41 22.56
C ASP A 726 -27.94 3.46 22.14
N LEU A 727 -27.19 4.38 22.75
CA LEU A 727 -25.76 4.55 22.53
C LEU A 727 -25.02 4.67 23.87
N ILE A 728 -23.89 3.96 24.00
CA ILE A 728 -22.95 4.14 25.11
C ILE A 728 -21.62 4.63 24.56
N VAL A 729 -21.16 5.78 25.04
CA VAL A 729 -19.85 6.37 24.70
C VAL A 729 -18.90 6.15 25.86
N VAL A 730 -17.71 5.60 25.58
CA VAL A 730 -16.70 5.28 26.59
C VAL A 730 -15.30 5.55 26.07
N GLY A 731 -14.38 5.97 26.95
CA GLY A 731 -12.98 6.09 26.60
C GLY A 731 -12.31 4.72 26.41
N ARG A 732 -11.30 4.66 25.54
CA ARG A 732 -10.54 3.44 25.29
C ARG A 732 -9.60 3.10 26.45
N HIS A 733 -8.75 4.07 26.85
CA HIS A 733 -7.78 3.89 27.93
C HIS A 733 -8.17 4.69 29.16
N HIS A 734 -8.17 3.99 30.29
CA HIS A 734 -8.32 4.54 31.61
C HIS A 734 -7.00 4.25 32.33
N GLU A 735 -6.24 5.29 32.69
CA GLU A 735 -4.88 5.19 33.27
C GLU A 735 -4.87 4.20 34.43
N ASP A 736 -4.00 3.16 34.37
CA ASP A 736 -3.83 2.02 35.31
C ASP A 736 -4.82 1.96 36.47
N SER A 737 -6.11 1.96 36.13
CA SER A 737 -7.13 2.23 37.12
C SER A 737 -7.27 0.95 37.93
N PRO A 738 -7.15 1.02 39.26
CA PRO A 738 -7.29 -0.16 40.10
C PRO A 738 -8.69 -0.78 39.99
N LEU A 739 -9.68 -0.06 39.45
CA LEU A 739 -11.02 -0.57 39.14
C LEU A 739 -11.05 -1.54 37.94
N LEU A 740 -10.01 -1.58 37.11
CA LEU A 740 -9.93 -2.43 35.91
C LEU A 740 -9.07 -3.69 36.13
N VAL A 741 -8.47 -3.83 37.32
CA VAL A 741 -7.66 -4.99 37.69
C VAL A 741 -8.54 -6.23 37.71
N GLY A 742 -8.14 -7.26 36.96
CA GLY A 742 -8.89 -8.51 36.79
C GLY A 742 -9.81 -8.53 35.56
N LEU A 743 -10.43 -7.40 35.20
CA LEU A 743 -11.25 -7.28 33.99
C LEU A 743 -10.40 -7.34 32.70
N GLY A 744 -9.21 -6.74 32.72
CA GLY A 744 -8.33 -6.72 31.55
C GLY A 744 -7.70 -8.07 31.19
N ALA A 745 -7.71 -9.06 32.10
CA ALA A 745 -7.10 -10.37 31.87
C ALA A 745 -7.88 -11.24 30.85
N TRP A 746 -9.15 -10.90 30.62
CA TRP A 746 -10.07 -11.65 29.76
C TRP A 746 -10.40 -10.90 28.46
N SER A 747 -9.58 -9.92 28.07
CA SER A 747 -9.88 -9.08 26.92
C SER A 747 -9.66 -9.81 25.59
N GLU A 748 -10.70 -9.89 24.76
CA GLU A 748 -10.65 -10.48 23.42
C GLU A 748 -10.29 -9.46 22.34
N CYS A 749 -10.76 -8.21 22.50
CA CYS A 749 -10.62 -7.15 21.51
C CYS A 749 -9.86 -5.95 22.10
N PRO A 750 -8.51 -5.98 22.11
CA PRO A 750 -7.68 -4.94 22.72
C PRO A 750 -7.80 -3.56 22.05
N GLU A 751 -8.33 -3.50 20.84
CA GLU A 751 -8.66 -2.24 20.16
C GLU A 751 -9.78 -1.45 20.86
N LEU A 752 -10.67 -2.09 21.63
CA LEU A 752 -11.76 -1.42 22.36
C LEU A 752 -11.37 -1.00 23.78
N GLY A 753 -10.24 -1.50 24.30
CA GLY A 753 -9.89 -1.32 25.71
C GLY A 753 -10.79 -2.12 26.66
N VAL A 754 -10.43 -2.16 27.95
CA VAL A 754 -11.05 -3.09 28.92
C VAL A 754 -12.57 -2.90 29.05
N VAL A 755 -13.03 -1.66 29.18
CA VAL A 755 -14.46 -1.37 29.37
C VAL A 755 -15.24 -1.52 28.07
N GLY A 756 -14.70 -1.03 26.95
CA GLY A 756 -15.32 -1.17 25.64
C GLY A 756 -15.47 -2.63 25.22
N ASP A 757 -14.44 -3.45 25.47
CA ASP A 757 -14.46 -4.88 25.19
C ASP A 757 -15.45 -5.63 26.08
N PHE A 758 -15.50 -5.29 27.37
CA PHE A 758 -16.51 -5.83 28.28
C PHE A 758 -17.92 -5.55 27.74
N LEU A 759 -18.26 -4.28 27.46
CA LEU A 759 -19.57 -3.89 26.93
C LEU A 759 -19.89 -4.53 25.57
N ALA A 760 -18.87 -4.72 24.73
CA ALA A 760 -18.98 -5.34 23.42
C ALA A 760 -19.02 -6.87 23.45
N SER A 761 -18.88 -7.51 24.62
CA SER A 761 -19.04 -8.96 24.76
C SER A 761 -20.48 -9.41 24.51
N ALA A 762 -20.65 -10.63 24.01
CA ALA A 762 -21.94 -11.28 23.83
C ALA A 762 -22.55 -11.70 25.19
N ASP A 763 -21.72 -11.96 26.20
CA ASP A 763 -22.16 -12.47 27.50
C ASP A 763 -23.00 -11.49 28.33
N ILE A 764 -22.98 -10.21 27.96
CA ILE A 764 -23.72 -9.16 28.66
C ILE A 764 -25.15 -9.00 28.14
N GLY A 765 -25.43 -9.43 26.90
CA GLY A 765 -26.76 -9.26 26.30
C GLY A 765 -27.15 -7.80 25.98
N LEU A 766 -26.20 -6.86 26.03
CA LEU A 766 -26.49 -5.44 25.85
C LEU A 766 -26.95 -5.14 24.41
N THR A 767 -28.09 -4.48 24.20
CA THR A 767 -28.58 -4.16 22.85
C THR A 767 -28.14 -2.79 22.33
N ALA A 768 -27.50 -1.96 23.17
CA ALA A 768 -27.08 -0.61 22.79
C ALA A 768 -25.84 -0.65 21.88
N SER A 769 -25.76 0.27 20.92
CA SER A 769 -24.53 0.49 20.15
C SER A 769 -23.48 1.14 21.04
N ILE A 770 -22.19 0.83 20.81
CA ILE A 770 -21.10 1.30 21.67
C ILE A 770 -20.10 2.09 20.83
N LEU A 771 -19.78 3.30 21.26
CA LEU A 771 -18.73 4.12 20.67
C LEU A 771 -17.55 4.20 21.64
N VAL A 772 -16.45 3.54 21.28
CA VAL A 772 -15.21 3.62 22.04
C VAL A 772 -14.35 4.74 21.48
N VAL A 773 -14.07 5.78 22.26
CA VAL A 773 -13.33 6.96 21.83
C VAL A 773 -11.91 6.93 22.37
N GLN A 774 -10.96 7.30 21.52
CA GLN A 774 -9.58 7.54 21.88
C GLN A 774 -9.19 8.96 21.49
N GLN A 775 -8.62 9.71 22.43
CA GLN A 775 -8.09 11.05 22.13
C GLN A 775 -6.87 10.93 21.20
N GLN A 776 -6.67 11.93 20.34
CA GLN A 776 -5.52 12.03 19.42
C GLN A 776 -4.19 11.70 20.14
N ARG A 777 -3.42 10.77 19.57
CA ARG A 777 -2.08 10.41 20.07
C ARG A 777 -1.03 11.06 19.19
N ILE A 778 -0.18 11.91 19.76
CA ILE A 778 0.91 12.56 19.01
C ILE A 778 2.19 11.74 19.19
N ARG A 779 2.74 11.22 18.09
CA ARG A 779 3.95 10.35 18.08
C ARG A 779 3.80 9.09 18.95
N GLY A 780 2.59 8.52 19.04
CA GLY A 780 2.30 7.32 19.83
C GLY A 780 2.37 7.52 21.35
N LYS A 781 2.51 8.76 21.83
CA LYS A 781 2.46 9.12 23.25
C LYS A 781 1.27 10.03 23.53
N LEU A 782 0.73 9.91 24.74
CA LEU A 782 -0.27 10.83 25.25
C LEU A 782 0.39 12.20 25.50
N MET A 783 -0.24 13.29 25.05
CA MET A 783 0.25 14.64 25.38
C MET A 783 -0.01 14.98 26.85
N SER A 784 0.89 15.75 27.45
CA SER A 784 0.65 16.37 28.75
C SER A 784 -0.60 17.24 28.72
N ARG A 785 -1.51 17.06 29.68
CA ARG A 785 -2.81 17.75 29.80
C ARG A 785 -2.69 19.29 29.86
N THR A 786 -1.49 19.84 30.09
CA THR A 786 -1.21 21.28 30.32
C THR A 786 -0.78 22.09 29.08
N MET A 787 -0.61 21.48 27.91
CA MET A 787 -0.09 22.20 26.73
C MET A 787 -1.22 22.93 25.99
N LYS A 788 -1.11 24.28 25.89
CA LYS A 788 -2.10 25.13 25.19
C LYS A 788 -2.08 24.86 23.68
N PRO A 789 -3.25 24.88 23.00
CA PRO A 789 -3.31 24.73 21.55
C PRO A 789 -2.67 25.92 20.83
N VAL A 790 -2.00 25.65 19.70
CA VAL A 790 -1.60 26.68 18.74
C VAL A 790 -2.86 27.05 17.95
N VAL A 791 -3.49 28.16 18.30
CA VAL A 791 -4.67 28.67 17.60
C VAL A 791 -4.22 29.31 16.29
N ASN A 792 -4.83 28.89 15.19
CA ASN A 792 -4.66 29.54 13.90
C ASN A 792 -5.42 30.89 13.96
N ASN A 793 -4.70 31.99 14.16
CA ASN A 793 -5.26 33.34 14.04
C ASN A 793 -5.43 33.67 12.55
N GLN A 794 -6.44 33.08 11.94
CA GLN A 794 -7.03 33.55 10.70
C GLN A 794 -8.54 33.53 10.97
N ASP A 795 -9.02 34.59 11.62
CA ASP A 795 -10.37 35.16 11.46
C ASP A 795 -10.66 36.15 12.63
N GLY A 796 -11.02 37.39 12.26
CA GLY A 796 -11.76 38.31 13.13
C GLY A 796 -10.95 39.12 14.14
N GLN A 797 -10.70 40.38 13.80
CA GLN A 797 -10.13 41.40 14.66
C GLN A 797 -11.24 42.06 15.51
N TYR A 798 -11.23 41.83 16.83
CA TYR A 798 -11.86 42.72 17.82
C TYR A 798 -10.92 42.88 19.04
N PRO A 799 -10.87 44.05 19.69
CA PRO A 799 -9.77 44.40 20.58
C PRO A 799 -10.00 43.86 21.99
N ASP A 800 -9.02 43.10 22.50
CA ASP A 800 -8.88 42.85 23.93
C ASP A 800 -8.49 44.16 24.64
N MET A 801 -9.43 44.75 25.37
CA MET A 801 -9.11 45.67 26.46
C MET A 801 -8.45 44.85 27.57
N ASN A 802 -7.12 44.81 27.59
CA ASN A 802 -6.28 44.78 28.79
C ASN A 802 -4.82 44.58 28.36
N ASN A 803 -4.06 45.67 28.30
CA ASN A 803 -2.65 45.77 28.70
C ASN A 803 -2.05 47.08 28.17
N ALA A 804 -2.30 48.16 28.91
CA ALA A 804 -1.35 49.26 28.96
C ALA A 804 -0.20 48.85 29.89
N ILE A 805 1.00 49.38 29.63
CA ILE A 805 2.24 49.31 30.43
C ILE A 805 3.18 48.15 30.06
N ASN A 806 3.97 48.33 28.99
CA ASN A 806 5.43 48.53 29.08
C ASN A 806 6.09 48.60 27.70
N ASN A 807 6.77 49.71 27.43
CA ASN A 807 7.62 49.92 26.25
C ASN A 807 9.00 49.25 26.44
N GLY A 808 9.60 48.77 25.35
CA GLY A 808 11.04 48.47 25.31
C GLY A 808 11.58 47.66 24.13
N ILE A 809 11.87 48.34 23.01
CA ILE A 809 13.03 48.13 22.11
C ILE A 809 13.02 46.93 21.12
N SER A 810 12.66 47.27 19.88
CA SER A 810 13.15 46.88 18.53
C SER A 810 13.98 45.60 18.26
N THR A 811 13.57 44.84 17.23
CA THR A 811 14.39 44.37 16.06
C THR A 811 13.49 43.64 15.01
N PRO A 812 13.91 43.49 13.74
CA PRO A 812 13.03 43.68 12.58
C PRO A 812 12.26 42.43 12.10
N ARG A 813 11.10 42.71 11.50
CA ARG A 813 10.23 41.79 10.76
C ARG A 813 10.97 41.12 9.59
N VAL A 814 11.01 39.79 9.61
CA VAL A 814 11.16 38.98 8.38
C VAL A 814 9.75 38.63 7.91
N SER A 815 9.37 39.18 6.77
CA SER A 815 8.14 38.84 6.05
C SER A 815 8.26 37.42 5.51
N VAL A 816 7.60 36.46 6.17
CA VAL A 816 7.35 35.14 5.60
C VAL A 816 6.17 35.29 4.65
N SER A 817 6.45 35.22 3.35
CA SER A 817 5.44 35.17 2.29
C SER A 817 4.54 33.96 2.50
N SER A 818 3.25 34.24 2.66
CA SER A 818 2.16 33.27 2.64
C SER A 818 1.99 32.70 1.23
N ASP A 819 2.55 31.53 0.96
CA ASP A 819 2.18 30.70 -0.17
C ASP A 819 2.23 29.23 0.28
N HIS A 820 1.14 28.77 0.88
CA HIS A 820 0.88 27.33 0.98
C HIS A 820 0.35 26.88 -0.38
N PRO A 821 1.05 25.99 -1.11
CA PRO A 821 0.51 25.45 -2.35
C PRO A 821 -0.70 24.58 -2.00
N ARG A 822 -1.88 25.02 -2.43
CA ARG A 822 -3.10 24.23 -2.42
C ARG A 822 -2.86 23.10 -3.43
N TRP A 823 -2.58 21.90 -2.93
CA TRP A 823 -2.28 20.73 -3.76
C TRP A 823 -3.53 20.36 -4.56
N GLU A 824 -3.49 20.61 -5.87
CA GLU A 824 -4.43 20.02 -6.83
C GLU A 824 -4.24 18.50 -6.79
N ILE A 825 -5.11 17.84 -6.02
CA ILE A 825 -5.46 16.44 -6.25
C ILE A 825 -5.83 16.36 -7.73
N THR A 826 -5.22 15.42 -8.46
CA THR A 826 -5.66 15.08 -9.81
C THR A 826 -7.00 14.36 -9.67
N ILE A 827 -8.05 15.16 -9.46
CA ILE A 827 -9.44 14.77 -9.59
C ILE A 827 -9.58 14.37 -11.04
N ASP A 828 -9.97 13.13 -11.29
CA ASP A 828 -10.39 12.70 -12.63
C ASP A 828 -11.70 13.43 -12.92
N ARG A 829 -11.62 14.70 -13.37
CA ARG A 829 -12.76 15.55 -13.73
C ARG A 829 -13.36 15.17 -15.09
N THR A 830 -13.12 13.96 -15.57
CA THR A 830 -13.68 13.47 -16.83
C THR A 830 -14.43 12.18 -16.62
N ASN A 831 -15.66 12.34 -16.11
CA ASN A 831 -16.85 11.72 -16.68
C ASN A 831 -18.07 12.59 -16.36
#